data_AF-A0A1F0C0K2-F1
#
_entry.id   AF-A0A1F0C0K2-F1
#
_cell.length_a   1.000
_cell.length_b   1.000
_cell.length_c   1.000
_cell.angle_alpha   90.00
_cell.angle_beta   90.00
_cell.angle_gamma   90.00
#
_symmetry.space_group_name_H-M   'P 1'
#
loop_
_entity.id
_entity.type
_entity.pdbx_description
1 polymer ?
#
loop_
_entity_poly.entity_id
_entity_poly.type
_entity_poly.pdbx_seq_one_letter_code
_entity_poly.pdbx_strand_id
1 'polypeptide(L)'
;MYSRIKKYHGQKVQRFSIRKYSFGAASVAIAALMMFGGGATAKADTIQGNDARTSSNLSNQQSSPSQENLNHEENVSSSDAKGKEIPSKDPVSKPVVTSAEALVNEDRVAPENIAKVDFSKLSEAISRIQSAIDKVEISNKTSKTIEDAKAALLEAQALSANDKATQAEVDKTVARLGEKAFVIESMPKVSPAVEDKSETEAKVEKTNKNQDPRNGKAIPGKGESGFRATPTGVGEQAAEGPTSNNKRGVGANPVDNVISSLKNQFGDIDFNTPDVETKSATVENQYSRNNASSPNPAPVKLGKITYNWKEKRIENEIDGWKIEGTNNYVTAIKPEAPTEVAADRPAGFEPKPSKVYDNNGSIDRQYNDTPTPDNPLAPNKANQNYANGVNYSSVPGIPLNNAEHSAVGKGYYIQLNKKGTQISKEFNVNPNSRLYLSALTGGAYGNMGTAGTGEKVEITVTDADTGEVLTTLKDANNNSETTHVSTPYGDGGNGNGFGFWRTIINTPNTTKKIKITIKALEDGPAFKKTYPVNGKSEIEDGYFVGGVNLAVGAALEMTTDVVRNKATSSYGEDTLYKDKESGQLRVTVKNVGGLPTYGAYEYTIKIPEGVELKDSLKKANEWNWPGPFQVVSYDEATRTLRLKFNAGDSDPAKNGTRTFGIDFTTAKNFKGTATFKVTAEIKEGFTDLQGNRVLENTGVVNPNSPYRNTFNALGNTDNPDYYYNKTIYIDTIKPVTPTVEPVHTDSINGEKTDKNQPTELLISVPTEKDTNLTDVPREKQDIADNDRNNGTDRDADTEVDNIKEAIGGVTSMKVTLPNSKTPITLNKKEDGWYIGETKVEVRDGKLVVPVPKGTDLTEANETTNPDKRIKVTVLDKAGNESDPAYANVLNEAPTVAVEKKDLYVYKTKEADKWNNDKVLEKAKPSATDLEDDRDGVDSTKPTVAVSDAGNLDTTKVGDYTVKVQSTDSEGKKSTETTVNVHVLDLIKVDPTVTTDPTDPSTTSPVSPKAPDTPVKPGDEISVNIQLE
;
A
#
# COMPACT_ATOMS: atom_id res chain seq x y z
N MET A 1 15.22 -43.72 -52.45
CA MET A 1 16.26 -44.67 -51.97
C MET A 1 16.05 -44.95 -50.48
N TYR A 2 16.57 -46.09 -49.98
CA TYR A 2 16.55 -46.53 -48.57
C TYR A 2 17.34 -45.55 -47.64
N SER A 3 17.30 -45.53 -46.30
CA SER A 3 17.15 -46.56 -45.23
C SER A 3 16.62 -45.88 -43.93
N ARG A 4 15.71 -46.37 -43.07
CA ARG A 4 15.60 -47.59 -42.20
C ARG A 4 16.49 -47.64 -40.93
N ILE A 5 15.81 -47.95 -39.79
CA ILE A 5 16.19 -48.81 -38.62
C ILE A 5 17.25 -48.24 -37.63
N LYS A 6 17.19 -48.34 -36.27
CA LYS A 6 16.22 -48.76 -35.19
C LYS A 6 16.68 -48.06 -33.85
N LYS A 7 16.02 -48.10 -32.66
CA LYS A 7 15.75 -49.25 -31.73
C LYS A 7 14.75 -48.89 -30.60
N TYR A 8 14.04 -49.90 -30.10
CA TYR A 8 13.10 -49.89 -28.97
C TYR A 8 13.82 -50.05 -27.61
N HIS A 9 13.16 -49.70 -26.49
CA HIS A 9 12.61 -50.64 -25.48
C HIS A 9 11.75 -49.87 -24.45
N GLY A 10 10.83 -50.55 -23.77
CA GLY A 10 10.07 -50.00 -22.64
C GLY A 10 9.44 -51.12 -21.82
N GLN A 11 8.92 -50.81 -20.63
CA GLN A 11 7.98 -51.69 -19.93
C GLN A 11 7.17 -50.92 -18.86
N LYS A 12 5.88 -51.25 -18.77
CA LYS A 12 5.01 -50.91 -17.63
C LYS A 12 5.01 -52.08 -16.64
N VAL A 13 4.84 -51.80 -15.35
CA VAL A 13 4.38 -52.79 -14.36
C VAL A 13 3.12 -52.23 -13.67
N GLN A 14 2.18 -53.10 -13.34
CA GLN A 14 0.90 -52.81 -12.69
C GLN A 14 0.68 -53.77 -11.51
N ARG A 15 -0.38 -53.47 -10.72
CA ARG A 15 -1.12 -54.35 -9.78
C ARG A 15 -0.45 -54.49 -8.39
N PHE A 16 -1.17 -54.70 -7.27
CA PHE A 16 -2.57 -55.09 -7.05
C PHE A 16 -3.28 -54.27 -5.94
N SER A 17 -4.60 -54.46 -5.83
CA SER A 17 -5.53 -53.83 -4.88
C SER A 17 -5.90 -54.72 -3.69
N ILE A 18 -6.29 -54.13 -2.55
CA ILE A 18 -7.06 -54.78 -1.47
C ILE A 18 -8.22 -53.88 -1.05
N ARG A 19 -9.40 -54.47 -0.82
CA ARG A 19 -10.61 -53.82 -0.30
C ARG A 19 -10.78 -54.12 1.20
N LYS A 20 -11.30 -53.17 1.97
CA LYS A 20 -12.21 -53.43 3.09
C LYS A 20 -13.31 -52.37 3.14
N TYR A 21 -14.54 -52.82 3.39
CA TYR A 21 -15.71 -52.01 3.73
C TYR A 21 -16.08 -52.27 5.19
N SER A 22 -16.72 -51.29 5.84
CA SER A 22 -17.64 -51.54 6.94
C SER A 22 -18.73 -50.46 6.95
N PHE A 23 -20.00 -50.88 7.03
CA PHE A 23 -21.18 -50.02 7.07
C PHE A 23 -21.85 -50.12 8.45
N GLY A 24 -22.49 -49.01 8.87
CA GLY A 24 -23.48 -48.93 9.95
C GLY A 24 -24.08 -47.51 9.90
N ALA A 25 -25.31 -47.20 9.49
CA ALA A 25 -26.64 -47.83 9.52
C ALA A 25 -27.57 -47.29 10.63
N ALA A 26 -28.09 -46.08 10.40
CA ALA A 26 -29.43 -45.56 10.79
C ALA A 26 -29.64 -44.28 9.95
N SER A 27 -30.64 -44.09 9.06
CA SER A 27 -32.10 -44.25 9.14
C SER A 27 -32.77 -43.22 10.07
N VAL A 28 -33.83 -42.48 9.70
CA VAL A 28 -34.67 -42.40 8.48
C VAL A 28 -35.51 -41.09 8.53
N ALA A 29 -36.02 -40.60 7.39
CA ALA A 29 -37.00 -39.49 7.24
C ALA A 29 -36.49 -38.07 7.64
N ILE A 30 -36.95 -36.96 7.05
CA ILE A 30 -38.23 -36.68 6.37
C ILE A 30 -38.02 -36.23 4.91
N ALA A 31 -38.76 -36.87 3.99
CA ALA A 31 -38.95 -36.39 2.63
C ALA A 31 -40.41 -35.89 2.48
N ALA A 32 -40.61 -34.57 2.46
CA ALA A 32 -41.87 -33.93 2.07
C ALA A 32 -41.68 -32.42 1.85
N LEU A 33 -41.17 -32.01 0.68
CA LEU A 33 -41.61 -30.85 -0.14
C LEU A 33 -40.59 -30.58 -1.28
N MET A 34 -40.46 -31.54 -2.20
CA MET A 34 -40.12 -31.23 -3.59
C MET A 34 -41.38 -31.41 -4.44
N MET A 35 -42.08 -30.30 -4.71
CA MET A 35 -43.06 -30.20 -5.79
C MET A 35 -43.05 -28.76 -6.30
N PHE A 36 -43.15 -28.60 -7.63
CA PHE A 36 -43.00 -27.37 -8.41
C PHE A 36 -41.58 -26.76 -8.35
N GLY A 37 -40.81 -26.63 -9.44
CA GLY A 37 -41.03 -27.10 -10.82
C GLY A 37 -40.50 -26.11 -11.85
N GLY A 38 -39.37 -26.45 -12.50
CA GLY A 38 -38.99 -26.07 -13.87
C GLY A 38 -38.63 -24.59 -14.15
N GLY A 39 -37.68 -24.28 -15.03
CA GLY A 39 -36.74 -25.12 -15.79
C GLY A 39 -36.10 -24.35 -16.96
N ALA A 40 -35.07 -24.92 -17.58
CA ALA A 40 -34.46 -24.52 -18.87
C ALA A 40 -33.77 -23.12 -18.92
N THR A 41 -32.68 -22.88 -19.67
CA THR A 41 -31.81 -23.75 -20.49
C THR A 41 -30.44 -23.09 -20.68
N ALA A 42 -29.38 -23.89 -20.80
CA ALA A 42 -28.07 -23.43 -21.25
C ALA A 42 -27.91 -23.56 -22.79
N LYS A 43 -27.02 -22.74 -23.36
CA LYS A 43 -26.42 -22.91 -24.70
C LYS A 43 -24.96 -22.50 -24.66
N ALA A 44 -24.09 -23.36 -25.19
CA ALA A 44 -22.74 -23.05 -25.64
C ALA A 44 -22.68 -23.34 -27.15
N ASP A 45 -21.77 -22.71 -27.91
CA ASP A 45 -20.55 -23.40 -28.39
C ASP A 45 -19.58 -22.56 -29.25
N THR A 46 -18.30 -22.94 -29.19
CA THR A 46 -17.27 -23.00 -30.28
C THR A 46 -16.73 -21.75 -31.03
N ILE A 47 -15.52 -21.34 -30.62
CA ILE A 47 -14.23 -21.20 -31.37
C ILE A 47 -14.23 -20.99 -32.91
N GLN A 48 -13.53 -19.93 -33.37
CA GLN A 48 -12.57 -20.00 -34.48
C GLN A 48 -11.51 -18.89 -34.36
N GLY A 49 -10.28 -19.15 -34.80
CA GLY A 49 -9.18 -18.16 -34.84
C GLY A 49 -8.39 -18.27 -36.15
N ASN A 50 -7.47 -17.34 -36.39
CA ASN A 50 -6.42 -17.48 -37.42
C ASN A 50 -5.25 -16.50 -37.18
N ASP A 51 -4.02 -16.99 -37.38
CA ASP A 51 -2.78 -16.21 -37.38
C ASP A 51 -2.53 -15.53 -38.74
N ALA A 52 -1.84 -14.38 -38.73
CA ALA A 52 -0.95 -13.97 -39.82
C ALA A 52 0.15 -13.03 -39.32
N ARG A 53 1.42 -13.43 -39.50
CA ARG A 53 2.62 -12.58 -39.34
C ARG A 53 3.04 -12.03 -40.70
N THR A 54 3.50 -10.79 -40.75
CA THR A 54 4.56 -10.40 -41.71
C THR A 54 5.41 -9.26 -41.18
N SER A 55 6.73 -9.39 -41.34
CA SER A 55 7.74 -8.40 -40.96
C SER A 55 8.33 -7.74 -42.22
N SER A 56 8.79 -6.49 -42.12
CA SER A 56 9.83 -5.97 -43.02
C SER A 56 10.66 -4.87 -42.34
N ASN A 57 11.93 -4.79 -42.72
CA ASN A 57 13.01 -4.02 -42.11
C ASN A 57 13.37 -2.75 -42.92
N LEU A 58 14.43 -2.05 -42.48
CA LEU A 58 15.26 -1.05 -43.18
C LEU A 58 14.71 0.40 -43.22
N SER A 59 15.54 1.47 -43.19
CA SER A 59 16.95 1.64 -42.76
C SER A 59 17.32 3.14 -42.71
N ASN A 60 18.21 3.51 -41.77
CA ASN A 60 19.03 4.73 -41.61
C ASN A 60 19.16 5.78 -42.74
N GLN A 61 19.13 7.07 -42.36
CA GLN A 61 20.29 8.01 -42.29
C GLN A 61 19.76 9.37 -41.77
N GLN A 62 20.18 9.94 -40.63
CA GLN A 62 21.52 10.41 -40.20
C GLN A 62 22.05 11.65 -40.97
N SER A 63 21.87 12.84 -40.39
CA SER A 63 22.94 13.84 -40.18
C SER A 63 22.48 15.10 -39.41
N SER A 64 22.99 15.28 -38.19
CA SER A 64 23.33 16.61 -37.63
C SER A 64 24.73 17.01 -38.14
N PRO A 65 25.27 18.24 -37.96
CA PRO A 65 25.47 18.97 -36.67
C PRO A 65 25.08 20.47 -36.81
N SER A 66 25.40 21.46 -35.96
CA SER A 66 26.34 21.63 -34.84
C SER A 66 25.79 22.71 -33.87
N GLN A 67 26.14 22.75 -32.57
CA GLN A 67 27.11 23.68 -31.93
C GLN A 67 26.93 25.18 -32.31
N GLU A 68 27.01 26.17 -31.40
CA GLU A 68 27.40 26.14 -29.98
C GLU A 68 26.99 27.41 -29.21
N ASN A 69 26.70 27.23 -27.91
CA ASN A 69 27.21 28.01 -26.76
C ASN A 69 26.85 29.50 -26.46
N LEU A 70 26.89 29.75 -25.14
CA LEU A 70 27.19 31.01 -24.42
C LEU A 70 26.12 32.11 -24.23
N ASN A 71 25.57 32.07 -23.01
CA ASN A 71 25.68 33.11 -21.96
C ASN A 71 24.77 34.35 -21.92
N HIS A 72 24.54 34.73 -20.65
CA HIS A 72 24.25 36.07 -20.11
C HIS A 72 22.86 36.66 -20.44
N GLU A 73 22.24 37.42 -19.54
CA GLU A 73 22.42 37.52 -18.08
C GLU A 73 21.12 38.10 -17.49
N GLU A 74 21.04 38.20 -16.17
CA GLU A 74 19.97 38.95 -15.50
C GLU A 74 19.95 40.42 -15.95
N ASN A 75 18.78 41.05 -15.94
CA ASN A 75 18.71 42.25 -15.10
C ASN A 75 17.35 42.50 -14.46
N VAL A 76 17.45 42.84 -13.20
CA VAL A 76 16.44 43.38 -12.29
C VAL A 76 16.18 44.85 -12.66
N SER A 77 14.96 45.37 -12.45
CA SER A 77 14.80 46.63 -11.69
C SER A 77 13.36 46.92 -11.27
N SER A 78 13.23 47.48 -10.09
CA SER A 78 12.03 47.87 -9.35
C SER A 78 11.79 49.39 -9.38
N SER A 79 10.59 49.84 -8.96
CA SER A 79 10.28 51.05 -8.15
C SER A 79 8.75 51.34 -8.20
N ASP A 80 8.01 51.34 -7.08
CA ASP A 80 7.68 52.47 -6.16
C ASP A 80 6.62 53.47 -6.70
N ALA A 81 5.69 54.10 -5.94
CA ALA A 81 5.15 53.91 -4.57
C ALA A 81 3.91 54.85 -4.30
N LYS A 82 3.22 54.68 -3.15
CA LYS A 82 2.36 55.64 -2.37
C LYS A 82 0.95 56.13 -2.86
N GLY A 83 -0.12 55.52 -2.33
CA GLY A 83 -0.91 55.95 -1.11
C GLY A 83 -1.79 57.23 -1.04
N LYS A 84 -3.05 57.11 -0.53
CA LYS A 84 -3.79 58.08 0.33
C LYS A 84 -5.13 57.56 0.94
N GLU A 85 -5.78 58.35 1.83
CA GLU A 85 -6.78 57.95 2.86
C GLU A 85 -8.29 58.36 2.65
N ILE A 86 -9.24 57.56 3.22
CA ILE A 86 -10.40 57.84 4.16
C ILE A 86 -11.17 59.21 4.02
N PRO A 87 -12.55 59.35 4.02
CA PRO A 87 -13.46 58.98 5.14
C PRO A 87 -15.00 58.71 4.98
N SER A 88 -15.54 57.90 5.92
CA SER A 88 -16.83 57.94 6.70
C SER A 88 -18.16 58.57 6.19
N LYS A 89 -19.30 57.84 6.36
CA LYS A 89 -20.50 58.26 7.16
C LYS A 89 -21.62 57.20 7.33
N ASP A 90 -22.35 57.35 8.43
CA ASP A 90 -23.49 56.57 9.04
C ASP A 90 -24.86 57.28 8.75
N PRO A 91 -26.08 56.98 9.33
CA PRO A 91 -26.61 55.83 10.15
C PRO A 91 -28.14 55.45 9.92
N VAL A 92 -28.76 54.72 10.89
CA VAL A 92 -30.22 54.58 11.28
C VAL A 92 -31.10 53.63 10.41
N SER A 93 -31.81 52.60 10.93
CA SER A 93 -32.81 52.64 12.01
C SER A 93 -33.11 51.31 12.75
N LYS A 94 -33.42 51.44 14.06
CA LYS A 94 -34.17 50.50 14.94
C LYS A 94 -35.71 50.67 14.70
N PRO A 95 -36.69 49.88 15.23
CA PRO A 95 -36.66 49.30 16.61
C PRO A 95 -37.52 48.02 16.96
N VAL A 96 -37.33 47.51 18.21
CA VAL A 96 -38.37 47.10 19.21
C VAL A 96 -39.25 45.83 18.98
N VAL A 97 -39.57 44.94 19.95
CA VAL A 97 -39.10 44.68 21.36
C VAL A 97 -39.74 43.41 21.98
N THR A 98 -39.03 42.65 22.86
CA THR A 98 -39.48 41.75 24.00
C THR A 98 -40.57 40.66 23.80
N SER A 99 -40.80 39.63 24.64
CA SER A 99 -40.18 38.95 25.82
C SER A 99 -40.88 37.56 25.93
N ALA A 100 -40.26 36.42 26.26
CA ALA A 100 -39.64 35.94 27.50
C ALA A 100 -40.61 35.35 28.57
N GLU A 101 -40.23 34.18 29.13
CA GLU A 101 -40.67 33.52 30.38
C GLU A 101 -42.08 32.85 30.45
N ALA A 102 -42.42 31.92 31.38
CA ALA A 102 -41.72 30.77 32.00
C ALA A 102 -42.68 29.99 32.97
N LEU A 103 -42.40 28.69 33.22
CA LEU A 103 -42.76 27.86 34.42
C LEU A 103 -44.23 27.49 34.78
N VAL A 104 -44.45 26.22 35.21
CA VAL A 104 -44.96 25.74 36.55
C VAL A 104 -45.57 24.30 36.48
N ASN A 105 -45.54 23.58 37.61
CA ASN A 105 -45.67 22.12 37.80
C ASN A 105 -47.09 21.51 38.06
N GLU A 106 -47.14 20.17 37.95
CA GLU A 106 -47.76 19.15 38.85
C GLU A 106 -49.29 18.92 39.01
N ASP A 107 -49.70 17.76 38.47
CA ASP A 107 -50.24 16.58 39.19
C ASP A 107 -51.76 16.39 39.48
N ARG A 108 -52.29 15.25 38.98
CA ARG A 108 -53.45 14.47 39.48
C ARG A 108 -53.61 13.14 38.72
N VAL A 109 -54.04 12.09 39.43
CA VAL A 109 -53.86 10.67 39.07
C VAL A 109 -55.15 9.96 38.58
N ALA A 110 -54.95 8.87 37.80
CA ALA A 110 -55.88 7.79 37.38
C ALA A 110 -56.67 8.01 36.06
N PRO A 111 -56.94 6.95 35.26
CA PRO A 111 -56.72 5.51 35.51
C PRO A 111 -55.55 4.87 34.72
N GLU A 112 -55.15 3.66 35.13
CA GLU A 112 -54.17 2.83 34.38
C GLU A 112 -54.74 2.41 33.02
N ASN A 113 -54.16 2.96 31.95
CA ASN A 113 -54.33 2.44 30.60
C ASN A 113 -53.17 1.47 30.34
N ILE A 114 -53.42 0.16 30.48
CA ILE A 114 -52.41 -0.87 30.19
C ILE A 114 -52.04 -0.73 28.71
N ALA A 115 -50.84 -0.19 28.46
CA ALA A 115 -50.35 0.04 27.11
C ALA A 115 -50.33 -1.29 26.35
N LYS A 116 -51.20 -1.41 25.34
CA LYS A 116 -51.25 -2.58 24.47
C LYS A 116 -49.90 -2.71 23.78
N VAL A 117 -49.21 -3.82 24.01
CA VAL A 117 -47.86 -4.06 23.51
C VAL A 117 -47.82 -3.98 21.98
N ASP A 118 -46.89 -3.19 21.48
CA ASP A 118 -46.70 -2.93 20.06
C ASP A 118 -45.72 -3.94 19.46
N PHE A 119 -46.28 -4.89 18.71
CA PHE A 119 -45.55 -5.93 17.99
C PHE A 119 -45.13 -5.52 16.57
N SER A 120 -45.42 -4.30 16.10
CA SER A 120 -45.12 -3.87 14.72
C SER A 120 -43.63 -4.02 14.37
N LYS A 121 -42.75 -3.47 15.22
CA LYS A 121 -41.29 -3.58 15.11
C LYS A 121 -40.79 -5.02 15.22
N LEU A 122 -41.48 -5.88 15.97
CA LEU A 122 -41.15 -7.31 16.06
C LEU A 122 -41.47 -8.03 14.75
N SER A 123 -42.60 -7.70 14.11
CA SER A 123 -42.94 -8.20 12.78
C SER A 123 -41.91 -7.77 11.72
N GLU A 124 -41.49 -6.50 11.74
CA GLU A 124 -40.43 -6.00 10.83
C GLU A 124 -39.09 -6.71 11.06
N ALA A 125 -38.68 -6.89 12.32
CA ALA A 125 -37.46 -7.61 12.68
C ALA A 125 -37.51 -9.09 12.27
N ILE A 126 -38.66 -9.76 12.44
CA ILE A 126 -38.92 -11.14 11.98
C ILE A 126 -38.79 -11.24 10.45
N SER A 127 -39.38 -10.31 9.69
CA SER A 127 -39.26 -10.29 8.23
C SER A 127 -37.82 -10.04 7.75
N ARG A 128 -37.07 -9.19 8.46
CA ARG A 128 -35.66 -8.90 8.15
C ARG A 128 -34.76 -10.10 8.40
N ILE A 129 -34.83 -10.72 9.58
CA ILE A 129 -33.98 -11.89 9.91
C ILE A 129 -34.30 -13.08 8.99
N GLN A 130 -35.56 -13.31 8.64
CA GLN A 130 -35.96 -14.35 7.67
C GLN A 130 -35.32 -14.05 6.30
N SER A 131 -35.45 -12.82 5.81
CA SER A 131 -34.84 -12.39 4.54
C SER A 131 -33.31 -12.44 4.54
N ALA A 132 -32.66 -12.32 5.70
CA ALA A 132 -31.21 -12.44 5.84
C ALA A 132 -30.77 -13.92 5.81
N ILE A 133 -31.48 -14.80 6.55
CA ILE A 133 -31.27 -16.25 6.56
C ILE A 133 -31.48 -16.85 5.16
N ASP A 134 -32.51 -16.41 4.43
CA ASP A 134 -32.82 -16.93 3.09
C ASP A 134 -31.81 -16.49 2.01
N LYS A 135 -30.94 -15.50 2.31
CA LYS A 135 -29.92 -14.96 1.40
C LYS A 135 -28.49 -15.41 1.69
N VAL A 136 -28.26 -16.16 2.77
CA VAL A 136 -26.93 -16.60 3.19
C VAL A 136 -26.72 -18.08 2.89
N GLU A 137 -25.54 -18.43 2.37
CA GLU A 137 -25.21 -19.80 2.00
C GLU A 137 -24.64 -20.56 3.22
N ILE A 138 -25.09 -21.81 3.41
CA ILE A 138 -24.72 -22.62 4.57
C ILE A 138 -23.36 -23.27 4.33
N SER A 139 -22.38 -22.95 5.18
CA SER A 139 -21.04 -23.52 5.19
C SER A 139 -20.65 -23.90 6.62
N ASN A 140 -19.66 -24.80 6.78
CA ASN A 140 -19.18 -25.24 8.11
C ASN A 140 -18.82 -24.06 9.06
N LYS A 141 -18.42 -22.90 8.49
CA LYS A 141 -18.09 -21.68 9.25
C LYS A 141 -19.29 -20.77 9.54
N THR A 142 -20.39 -20.87 8.79
CA THR A 142 -21.60 -20.04 8.94
C THR A 142 -22.75 -20.77 9.63
N SER A 143 -22.80 -22.11 9.59
CA SER A 143 -23.91 -22.92 10.13
C SER A 143 -24.32 -22.56 11.55
N LYS A 144 -23.38 -22.46 12.50
CA LYS A 144 -23.69 -22.17 13.90
C LYS A 144 -24.40 -20.83 14.09
N THR A 145 -23.95 -19.78 13.40
CA THR A 145 -24.54 -18.45 13.49
C THR A 145 -25.92 -18.39 12.82
N ILE A 146 -26.14 -19.19 11.77
CA ILE A 146 -27.44 -19.35 11.11
C ILE A 146 -28.42 -20.14 12.00
N GLU A 147 -27.95 -21.19 12.70
CA GLU A 147 -28.75 -21.94 13.68
C GLU A 147 -29.15 -21.07 14.88
N ASP A 148 -28.21 -20.33 15.45
CA ASP A 148 -28.47 -19.32 16.49
C ASP A 148 -29.55 -18.30 16.07
N ALA A 149 -29.50 -17.84 14.81
CA ALA A 149 -30.47 -16.89 14.27
C ALA A 149 -31.85 -17.54 14.04
N LYS A 150 -31.89 -18.79 13.57
CA LYS A 150 -33.13 -19.57 13.45
C LYS A 150 -33.79 -19.82 14.81
N ALA A 151 -33.00 -20.08 15.85
CA ALA A 151 -33.49 -20.20 17.22
C ALA A 151 -34.07 -18.87 17.74
N ALA A 152 -33.35 -17.76 17.57
CA ALA A 152 -33.83 -16.43 17.96
C ALA A 152 -35.11 -16.00 17.20
N LEU A 153 -35.23 -16.39 15.92
CA LEU A 153 -36.43 -16.19 15.09
C LEU A 153 -37.63 -17.01 15.62
N LEU A 154 -37.43 -18.29 15.98
CA LEU A 154 -38.47 -19.11 16.59
C LEU A 154 -38.95 -18.55 17.94
N GLU A 155 -38.04 -18.07 18.79
CA GLU A 155 -38.39 -17.39 20.04
C GLU A 155 -39.19 -16.09 19.79
N ALA A 156 -38.83 -15.32 18.76
CA ALA A 156 -39.55 -14.10 18.39
C ALA A 156 -40.94 -14.39 17.83
N GLN A 157 -41.09 -15.45 17.02
CA GLN A 157 -42.39 -15.91 16.51
C GLN A 157 -43.29 -16.40 17.66
N ALA A 158 -42.73 -17.12 18.63
CA ALA A 158 -43.45 -17.51 19.86
C ALA A 158 -43.87 -16.29 20.70
N LEU A 159 -43.00 -15.28 20.82
CA LEU A 159 -43.31 -14.05 21.55
C LEU A 159 -44.41 -13.22 20.85
N SER A 160 -44.42 -13.16 19.52
CA SER A 160 -45.47 -12.47 18.74
C SER A 160 -46.86 -13.12 18.87
N ALA A 161 -46.92 -14.37 19.34
CA ALA A 161 -48.15 -15.10 19.63
C ALA A 161 -48.52 -15.12 21.13
N ASN A 162 -47.72 -14.52 22.00
CA ASN A 162 -47.94 -14.50 23.45
C ASN A 162 -48.75 -13.25 23.87
N ASP A 163 -50.01 -13.47 24.25
CA ASP A 163 -50.94 -12.43 24.72
C ASP A 163 -50.55 -11.79 26.07
N LYS A 164 -49.53 -12.34 26.74
CA LYS A 164 -48.97 -11.85 28.02
C LYS A 164 -47.55 -11.28 27.91
N ALA A 165 -47.00 -11.16 26.69
CA ALA A 165 -45.69 -10.54 26.50
C ALA A 165 -45.71 -9.07 26.97
N THR A 166 -44.60 -8.60 27.53
CA THR A 166 -44.39 -7.19 27.91
C THR A 166 -43.64 -6.43 26.81
N GLN A 167 -43.80 -5.10 26.75
CA GLN A 167 -43.08 -4.28 25.77
C GLN A 167 -41.56 -4.42 25.91
N ALA A 168 -41.05 -4.57 27.15
CA ALA A 168 -39.62 -4.77 27.40
C ALA A 168 -39.08 -6.10 26.82
N GLU A 169 -39.88 -7.18 26.83
CA GLU A 169 -39.53 -8.44 26.18
C GLU A 169 -39.57 -8.33 24.66
N VAL A 170 -40.54 -7.59 24.12
CA VAL A 170 -40.65 -7.31 22.68
C VAL A 170 -39.47 -6.47 22.21
N ASP A 171 -39.16 -5.35 22.85
CA ASP A 171 -38.06 -4.45 22.48
C ASP A 171 -36.70 -5.15 22.59
N LYS A 172 -36.48 -5.95 23.65
CA LYS A 172 -35.28 -6.80 23.80
C LYS A 172 -35.16 -7.83 22.68
N THR A 173 -36.28 -8.40 22.23
CA THR A 173 -36.29 -9.38 21.14
C THR A 173 -36.08 -8.72 19.78
N VAL A 174 -36.64 -7.53 19.55
CA VAL A 174 -36.38 -6.68 18.37
C VAL A 174 -34.88 -6.36 18.26
N ALA A 175 -34.26 -5.91 19.36
CA ALA A 175 -32.82 -5.61 19.39
C ALA A 175 -31.98 -6.86 19.06
N ARG A 176 -32.28 -8.00 19.71
CA ARG A 176 -31.58 -9.27 19.47
C ARG A 176 -31.74 -9.79 18.04
N LEU A 177 -32.93 -9.65 17.43
CA LEU A 177 -33.12 -9.98 16.01
C LEU A 177 -32.38 -9.02 15.10
N GLY A 178 -32.35 -7.71 15.42
CA GLY A 178 -31.57 -6.71 14.68
C GLY A 178 -30.08 -7.03 14.68
N GLU A 179 -29.51 -7.39 15.82
CA GLU A 179 -28.12 -7.84 15.94
C GLU A 179 -27.84 -9.11 15.12
N LYS A 180 -28.67 -10.15 15.25
CA LYS A 180 -28.50 -11.40 14.48
C LYS A 180 -28.66 -11.15 12.97
N ALA A 181 -29.57 -10.27 12.56
CA ALA A 181 -29.78 -9.91 11.15
C ALA A 181 -28.58 -9.14 10.61
N PHE A 182 -28.09 -8.13 11.33
CA PHE A 182 -26.89 -7.39 10.98
C PHE A 182 -25.67 -8.32 10.84
N VAL A 183 -25.48 -9.26 11.77
CA VAL A 183 -24.39 -10.24 11.70
C VAL A 183 -24.52 -11.12 10.45
N ILE A 184 -25.71 -11.64 10.11
CA ILE A 184 -25.91 -12.44 8.89
C ILE A 184 -25.75 -11.60 7.60
N GLU A 185 -26.31 -10.39 7.56
CA GLU A 185 -26.19 -9.45 6.43
C GLU A 185 -24.74 -9.00 6.21
N SER A 186 -23.91 -8.98 7.26
CA SER A 186 -22.48 -8.68 7.22
C SER A 186 -21.60 -9.86 6.80
N MET A 187 -22.13 -11.08 6.68
CA MET A 187 -21.33 -12.23 6.25
C MET A 187 -20.90 -12.08 4.79
N PRO A 188 -19.62 -12.32 4.47
CA PRO A 188 -19.16 -12.28 3.09
C PRO A 188 -19.85 -13.39 2.29
N LYS A 189 -20.43 -13.02 1.14
CA LYS A 189 -20.98 -14.01 0.19
C LYS A 189 -19.85 -14.90 -0.31
N VAL A 190 -19.89 -16.17 0.06
CA VAL A 190 -18.94 -17.17 -0.42
C VAL A 190 -19.33 -17.54 -1.86
N SER A 191 -18.37 -17.52 -2.78
CA SER A 191 -18.58 -18.02 -4.15
C SER A 191 -18.39 -19.54 -4.17
N PRO A 192 -19.12 -20.30 -5.00
CA PRO A 192 -19.06 -21.76 -5.00
C PRO A 192 -17.77 -22.30 -5.63
N ALA A 193 -16.70 -22.36 -4.84
CA ALA A 193 -15.49 -23.14 -5.12
C ALA A 193 -14.72 -23.49 -3.84
N VAL A 194 -14.18 -24.71 -3.82
CA VAL A 194 -13.27 -25.32 -2.83
C VAL A 194 -13.94 -25.88 -1.56
N GLU A 195 -14.17 -27.20 -1.62
CA GLU A 195 -14.39 -28.05 -0.45
C GLU A 195 -13.16 -28.07 0.47
N ASP A 196 -13.42 -27.78 1.75
CA ASP A 196 -12.85 -28.37 2.97
C ASP A 196 -11.55 -29.21 2.89
N LYS A 197 -10.50 -28.76 3.59
CA LYS A 197 -9.63 -29.67 4.37
C LYS A 197 -9.17 -29.08 5.72
N SER A 198 -9.69 -29.73 6.77
CA SER A 198 -9.09 -30.05 8.08
C SER A 198 -8.86 -28.92 9.11
N GLU A 199 -9.67 -29.01 10.18
CA GLU A 199 -9.39 -28.51 11.53
C GLU A 199 -8.54 -29.52 12.34
N THR A 200 -7.72 -29.00 13.27
CA THR A 200 -7.25 -29.55 14.59
C THR A 200 -6.03 -28.70 15.00
N GLU A 201 -5.89 -28.08 16.18
CA GLU A 201 -6.67 -28.12 17.42
C GLU A 201 -6.56 -26.80 18.24
N ALA A 202 -7.41 -26.70 19.28
CA ALA A 202 -7.54 -25.69 20.34
C ALA A 202 -6.29 -24.82 20.68
N LYS A 203 -6.39 -23.48 20.74
CA LYS A 203 -7.13 -22.63 21.72
C LYS A 203 -6.49 -22.58 23.12
N VAL A 204 -5.84 -21.44 23.43
CA VAL A 204 -5.90 -20.80 24.75
C VAL A 204 -6.18 -19.31 24.55
N GLU A 205 -7.28 -18.83 25.13
CA GLU A 205 -7.58 -17.39 25.19
C GLU A 205 -6.65 -16.69 26.18
N LYS A 206 -6.20 -15.47 25.85
CA LYS A 206 -6.11 -14.39 26.85
C LYS A 206 -6.29 -13.03 26.16
N THR A 207 -7.36 -12.37 26.57
CA THR A 207 -7.66 -10.96 26.34
C THR A 207 -6.46 -10.05 26.61
N ASN A 208 -6.24 -9.06 25.76
CA ASN A 208 -5.65 -7.80 26.19
C ASN A 208 -6.43 -6.63 25.57
N LYS A 209 -6.96 -5.77 26.43
CA LYS A 209 -7.49 -4.46 26.06
C LYS A 209 -6.32 -3.49 25.98
N ASN A 210 -5.86 -3.20 24.77
CA ASN A 210 -5.28 -1.90 24.42
C ASN A 210 -5.10 -1.87 22.90
N GLN A 211 -6.09 -1.28 22.21
CA GLN A 211 -5.85 -0.68 20.91
C GLN A 211 -6.36 0.75 21.00
N ASP A 212 -5.41 1.69 20.93
CA ASP A 212 -5.72 3.11 20.80
C ASP A 212 -6.41 3.35 19.45
N PRO A 213 -7.60 3.98 19.42
CA PRO A 213 -8.37 4.13 18.18
C PRO A 213 -7.89 5.30 17.30
N ARG A 214 -6.70 5.85 17.50
CA ARG A 214 -6.25 7.11 16.86
C ARG A 214 -5.73 6.99 15.42
N ASN A 215 -5.61 5.81 14.83
CA ASN A 215 -5.34 5.71 13.39
C ASN A 215 -6.64 5.94 12.58
N GLY A 216 -7.01 7.22 12.42
CA GLY A 216 -8.11 7.69 11.57
C GLY A 216 -9.31 8.32 12.31
N LYS A 217 -9.25 9.63 12.59
CA LYS A 217 -10.43 10.48 12.81
C LYS A 217 -10.34 11.83 12.11
N ALA A 218 -11.48 12.24 11.54
CA ALA A 218 -11.63 13.45 10.75
C ALA A 218 -11.66 14.73 11.60
N ILE A 219 -11.21 15.83 11.00
CA ILE A 219 -11.31 17.19 11.56
C ILE A 219 -12.73 17.74 11.30
N PRO A 220 -13.45 18.26 12.32
CA PRO A 220 -14.80 18.79 12.14
C PRO A 220 -14.79 20.27 11.72
N GLY A 221 -15.08 20.54 10.45
CA GLY A 221 -15.37 21.89 9.94
C GLY A 221 -16.85 22.05 9.56
N LYS A 222 -17.59 22.90 10.28
CA LYS A 222 -18.96 23.29 9.87
C LYS A 222 -18.92 24.47 8.91
N GLY A 223 -19.58 24.34 7.76
CA GLY A 223 -19.91 25.44 6.86
C GLY A 223 -21.16 25.10 6.06
N GLU A 224 -22.22 25.90 6.21
CA GLU A 224 -23.50 25.70 5.54
C GLU A 224 -23.49 26.31 4.13
N SER A 225 -23.93 25.55 3.11
CA SER A 225 -24.58 26.11 1.91
C SER A 225 -25.33 25.00 1.18
N GLY A 226 -26.62 25.22 0.89
CA GLY A 226 -27.50 24.21 0.33
C GLY A 226 -27.46 24.13 -1.19
N PHE A 227 -27.22 22.94 -1.73
CA PHE A 227 -27.74 22.51 -3.05
C PHE A 227 -28.29 21.08 -2.93
N ARG A 228 -29.19 20.70 -3.86
CA ARG A 228 -30.18 19.62 -3.65
C ARG A 228 -29.58 18.23 -3.40
N ALA A 229 -30.27 17.50 -2.51
CA ALA A 229 -30.18 16.06 -2.18
C ALA A 229 -29.14 15.22 -2.96
N THR A 230 -28.11 14.79 -2.23
CA THR A 230 -27.10 13.81 -2.69
C THR A 230 -27.68 12.40 -2.81
N PRO A 231 -27.41 11.69 -3.92
CA PRO A 231 -27.37 10.23 -3.92
C PRO A 231 -26.21 9.76 -3.03
N THR A 232 -26.43 8.72 -2.22
CA THR A 232 -25.39 8.12 -1.38
C THR A 232 -24.21 7.64 -2.22
N GLY A 233 -23.00 8.16 -1.96
CA GLY A 233 -21.75 7.81 -2.63
C GLY A 233 -20.99 8.98 -3.27
N VAL A 234 -21.61 10.16 -3.39
CA VAL A 234 -20.93 11.38 -3.86
C VAL A 234 -20.20 12.06 -2.69
N GLY A 235 -18.88 12.21 -2.80
CA GLY A 235 -18.07 12.99 -1.85
C GLY A 235 -17.44 12.21 -0.70
N GLU A 236 -17.42 10.87 -0.72
CA GLU A 236 -16.56 10.11 0.19
C GLU A 236 -15.08 10.48 -0.06
N GLN A 237 -14.31 10.69 1.00
CA GLN A 237 -12.85 10.89 0.88
C GLN A 237 -12.17 9.62 0.35
N ALA A 238 -11.03 9.78 -0.32
CA ALA A 238 -10.13 8.66 -0.59
C ALA A 238 -9.72 8.00 0.74
N ALA A 239 -9.47 6.68 0.72
CA ALA A 239 -9.06 5.94 1.92
C ALA A 239 -7.64 6.31 2.40
N GLU A 240 -6.83 6.85 1.49
CA GLU A 240 -5.47 7.36 1.71
C GLU A 240 -5.25 8.49 0.69
N GLY A 241 -4.49 9.52 1.06
CA GLY A 241 -4.16 10.64 0.16
C GLY A 241 -5.31 11.58 -0.23
N PRO A 242 -5.03 12.56 -1.10
CA PRO A 242 -5.98 13.58 -1.52
C PRO A 242 -7.03 13.02 -2.51
N THR A 243 -8.23 13.61 -2.50
CA THR A 243 -9.33 13.13 -3.35
C THR A 243 -9.30 13.84 -4.71
N SER A 244 -9.32 13.07 -5.80
CA SER A 244 -9.34 13.65 -7.15
C SER A 244 -10.70 14.28 -7.48
N ASN A 245 -10.66 15.51 -7.99
CA ASN A 245 -11.83 16.23 -8.52
C ASN A 245 -12.39 15.59 -9.80
N ASN A 246 -11.73 14.58 -10.37
CA ASN A 246 -12.27 13.76 -11.45
C ASN A 246 -13.18 12.61 -10.94
N LYS A 247 -13.35 12.43 -9.62
CA LYS A 247 -14.15 11.36 -9.01
C LYS A 247 -15.63 11.42 -9.40
N ARG A 248 -16.28 10.25 -9.50
CA ARG A 248 -17.69 10.13 -9.91
C ARG A 248 -18.67 10.91 -9.03
N GLY A 249 -19.57 11.63 -9.69
CA GLY A 249 -20.75 12.27 -9.09
C GLY A 249 -20.52 13.66 -8.50
N VAL A 250 -19.29 14.11 -8.39
CA VAL A 250 -19.01 15.54 -8.22
C VAL A 250 -19.28 16.18 -9.59
N GLY A 251 -20.17 17.19 -9.66
CA GLY A 251 -20.45 18.04 -10.85
C GLY A 251 -21.08 17.36 -12.08
N ALA A 252 -20.95 16.04 -12.22
CA ALA A 252 -21.41 15.23 -13.35
C ALA A 252 -22.34 14.09 -12.87
N ASN A 253 -22.85 13.29 -13.80
CA ASN A 253 -23.70 12.14 -13.46
C ASN A 253 -22.97 11.15 -12.52
N PRO A 254 -23.53 10.81 -11.34
CA PRO A 254 -22.88 9.93 -10.37
C PRO A 254 -22.67 8.49 -10.83
N VAL A 255 -23.36 8.04 -11.88
CA VAL A 255 -23.21 6.68 -12.42
C VAL A 255 -22.04 6.57 -13.39
N ASP A 256 -21.87 7.56 -14.27
CA ASP A 256 -20.97 7.47 -15.45
C ASP A 256 -20.03 8.68 -15.65
N ASN A 257 -20.15 9.74 -14.85
CA ASN A 257 -19.43 11.01 -14.97
C ASN A 257 -19.53 11.72 -16.34
N VAL A 258 -20.53 11.36 -17.15
CA VAL A 258 -20.87 12.06 -18.38
C VAL A 258 -21.78 13.24 -18.03
N ILE A 259 -21.38 14.45 -18.44
CA ILE A 259 -22.12 15.70 -18.22
C ILE A 259 -23.05 15.97 -19.41
N SER A 260 -22.57 15.73 -20.63
CA SER A 260 -23.33 15.79 -21.87
C SER A 260 -22.95 14.60 -22.75
N SER A 261 -23.93 13.96 -23.38
CA SER A 261 -23.73 12.74 -24.15
C SER A 261 -24.08 12.94 -25.62
N LEU A 262 -23.15 12.60 -26.52
CA LEU A 262 -23.39 12.62 -27.97
C LEU A 262 -24.61 11.79 -28.38
N LYS A 263 -24.94 10.72 -27.64
CA LYS A 263 -26.13 9.89 -27.87
C LYS A 263 -27.44 10.64 -27.65
N ASN A 264 -27.47 11.61 -26.73
CA ASN A 264 -28.66 12.40 -26.42
C ASN A 264 -28.82 13.64 -27.32
N GLN A 265 -27.78 14.04 -28.04
CA GLN A 265 -27.79 15.18 -28.98
C GLN A 265 -28.30 16.49 -28.35
N PHE A 266 -29.51 16.92 -28.71
CA PHE A 266 -30.21 18.10 -28.21
C PHE A 266 -31.62 17.71 -27.72
N GLY A 267 -31.71 16.59 -27.01
CA GLY A 267 -32.96 16.03 -26.47
C GLY A 267 -33.79 15.25 -27.50
N ASP A 268 -35.05 14.98 -27.13
CA ASP A 268 -36.04 14.34 -27.99
C ASP A 268 -36.88 15.39 -28.73
N ILE A 269 -36.93 15.28 -30.07
CA ILE A 269 -37.68 16.20 -30.94
C ILE A 269 -38.79 15.42 -31.65
N ASP A 270 -40.04 15.83 -31.48
CA ASP A 270 -41.16 15.23 -32.18
C ASP A 270 -41.32 15.79 -33.60
N PHE A 271 -40.96 14.95 -34.58
CA PHE A 271 -41.06 15.19 -36.03
C PHE A 271 -42.42 14.73 -36.62
N ASN A 272 -43.48 14.63 -35.81
CA ASN A 272 -44.84 14.27 -36.25
C ASN A 272 -45.89 15.32 -35.86
N THR A 273 -45.44 16.52 -35.50
CA THR A 273 -46.27 17.65 -35.09
C THR A 273 -46.62 18.56 -36.29
N PRO A 274 -47.72 19.33 -36.27
CA PRO A 274 -48.19 20.10 -37.44
C PRO A 274 -47.24 21.21 -37.91
N ASP A 275 -46.31 21.66 -37.06
CA ASP A 275 -45.27 22.65 -37.37
C ASP A 275 -44.01 22.03 -38.04
N VAL A 276 -44.04 20.73 -38.36
CA VAL A 276 -42.96 20.02 -39.03
C VAL A 276 -43.19 20.00 -40.53
N GLU A 277 -42.28 20.60 -41.28
CA GLU A 277 -42.32 20.60 -42.74
C GLU A 277 -41.68 19.32 -43.29
N THR A 278 -42.46 18.48 -43.98
CA THR A 278 -41.92 17.36 -44.76
C THR A 278 -41.56 17.85 -46.16
N LYS A 279 -40.30 17.65 -46.56
CA LYS A 279 -39.73 18.13 -47.83
C LYS A 279 -39.08 16.99 -48.59
N SER A 280 -39.05 17.15 -49.91
CA SER A 280 -38.41 16.22 -50.83
C SER A 280 -37.75 16.95 -51.98
N ALA A 281 -36.61 16.46 -52.45
CA ALA A 281 -35.93 17.00 -53.62
C ALA A 281 -35.32 15.90 -54.50
N THR A 282 -35.63 15.99 -55.78
CA THR A 282 -35.15 15.07 -56.81
C THR A 282 -33.83 15.53 -57.40
N VAL A 283 -32.87 14.61 -57.46
CA VAL A 283 -31.55 14.75 -58.08
C VAL A 283 -31.54 13.82 -59.29
N GLU A 284 -31.67 14.39 -60.49
CA GLU A 284 -31.91 13.63 -61.71
C GLU A 284 -30.71 12.79 -62.17
N ASN A 285 -29.49 13.30 -61.97
CA ASN A 285 -28.25 12.59 -62.27
C ASN A 285 -27.29 12.62 -61.06
N GLN A 286 -26.87 11.43 -60.62
CA GLN A 286 -25.78 11.24 -59.67
C GLN A 286 -24.63 10.42 -60.28
N TYR A 287 -23.43 10.57 -59.70
CA TYR A 287 -22.21 9.88 -60.12
C TYR A 287 -21.36 9.38 -58.94
N SER A 288 -20.71 8.22 -59.08
CA SER A 288 -19.76 7.71 -58.08
C SER A 288 -18.50 8.58 -58.00
N ARG A 289 -17.81 8.54 -56.86
CA ARG A 289 -16.48 9.17 -56.69
C ARG A 289 -15.48 8.68 -57.76
N ASN A 290 -14.56 9.55 -58.16
CA ASN A 290 -13.26 9.18 -58.72
C ASN A 290 -12.13 9.63 -57.77
N ASN A 291 -11.02 8.90 -57.70
CA ASN A 291 -9.85 9.33 -56.94
C ASN A 291 -8.90 10.13 -57.86
N ALA A 292 -8.49 11.33 -57.45
CA ALA A 292 -7.50 12.11 -58.21
C ALA A 292 -6.17 11.34 -58.40
N SER A 293 -5.81 10.47 -57.45
CA SER A 293 -4.61 9.63 -57.51
C SER A 293 -4.78 8.32 -58.30
N SER A 294 -6.01 7.93 -58.63
CA SER A 294 -6.34 6.74 -59.44
C SER A 294 -7.61 7.03 -60.25
N PRO A 295 -7.49 7.68 -61.43
CA PRO A 295 -8.65 8.13 -62.22
C PRO A 295 -9.44 6.99 -62.89
N ASN A 296 -9.02 5.74 -62.69
CA ASN A 296 -9.64 4.51 -63.20
C ASN A 296 -10.08 3.62 -62.02
N PRO A 297 -11.32 3.08 -62.04
CA PRO A 297 -12.36 3.30 -63.04
C PRO A 297 -12.95 4.71 -62.99
N ALA A 298 -13.48 5.18 -64.13
CA ALA A 298 -14.18 6.46 -64.22
C ALA A 298 -15.48 6.47 -63.38
N PRO A 299 -16.01 7.65 -62.99
CA PRO A 299 -17.31 7.78 -62.33
C PRO A 299 -18.42 6.97 -62.98
N VAL A 300 -19.01 6.05 -62.24
CA VAL A 300 -20.20 5.28 -62.65
C VAL A 300 -21.43 6.15 -62.43
N LYS A 301 -22.36 6.17 -63.39
CA LYS A 301 -23.65 6.85 -63.22
C LYS A 301 -24.49 6.09 -62.18
N LEU A 302 -24.99 6.80 -61.17
CA LEU A 302 -25.82 6.25 -60.10
C LEU A 302 -27.33 6.52 -60.29
N GLY A 303 -27.67 7.24 -61.37
CA GLY A 303 -29.04 7.53 -61.78
C GLY A 303 -29.76 8.60 -60.96
N LYS A 304 -31.09 8.64 -61.14
CA LYS A 304 -32.03 9.48 -60.40
C LYS A 304 -32.18 9.03 -58.95
N ILE A 305 -32.46 9.98 -58.07
CA ILE A 305 -32.91 9.75 -56.70
C ILE A 305 -33.76 10.91 -56.17
N THR A 306 -34.75 10.62 -55.34
CA THR A 306 -35.50 11.63 -54.59
C THR A 306 -35.17 11.50 -53.10
N TYR A 307 -34.53 12.53 -52.54
CA TYR A 307 -34.23 12.61 -51.11
C TYR A 307 -35.42 13.19 -50.35
N ASN A 308 -35.69 12.66 -49.16
CA ASN A 308 -36.80 13.07 -48.29
C ASN A 308 -36.26 13.47 -46.91
N TRP A 309 -36.82 14.50 -46.30
CA TRP A 309 -36.45 14.92 -44.95
C TRP A 309 -37.57 15.72 -44.28
N LYS A 310 -37.45 15.87 -42.96
CA LYS A 310 -38.31 16.73 -42.15
C LYS A 310 -37.52 17.87 -41.54
N GLU A 311 -38.14 19.04 -41.46
CA GLU A 311 -37.60 20.24 -40.84
C GLU A 311 -38.54 20.71 -39.73
N LYS A 312 -37.98 21.02 -38.56
CA LYS A 312 -38.71 21.66 -37.46
C LYS A 312 -37.95 22.91 -37.04
N ARG A 313 -38.62 24.07 -37.10
CA ARG A 313 -38.07 25.34 -36.63
C ARG A 313 -38.17 25.40 -35.11
N ILE A 314 -37.06 25.73 -34.44
CA ILE A 314 -36.99 25.79 -32.97
C ILE A 314 -36.47 27.16 -32.57
N GLU A 315 -37.26 27.90 -31.80
CA GLU A 315 -36.97 29.28 -31.40
C GLU A 315 -36.48 29.36 -29.94
N ASN A 316 -35.54 30.28 -29.69
CA ASN A 316 -35.00 30.73 -28.40
C ASN A 316 -34.19 29.69 -27.59
N GLU A 317 -34.63 28.43 -27.51
CA GLU A 317 -33.92 27.37 -26.77
C GLU A 317 -34.18 25.97 -27.36
N ILE A 318 -33.19 25.08 -27.25
CA ILE A 318 -33.30 23.65 -27.55
C ILE A 318 -32.57 22.81 -26.49
N ASP A 319 -33.28 22.03 -25.68
CA ASP A 319 -32.69 21.22 -24.58
C ASP A 319 -31.71 22.04 -23.70
N GLY A 320 -32.11 23.21 -23.20
CA GLY A 320 -31.23 24.08 -22.42
C GLY A 320 -30.10 24.75 -23.21
N TRP A 321 -29.96 24.52 -24.52
CA TRP A 321 -29.10 25.31 -25.39
C TRP A 321 -29.85 26.56 -25.84
N LYS A 322 -29.45 27.73 -25.32
CA LYS A 322 -29.96 29.02 -25.75
C LYS A 322 -29.54 29.30 -27.19
N ILE A 323 -30.48 29.77 -28.01
CA ILE A 323 -30.28 30.17 -29.40
C ILE A 323 -30.21 31.70 -29.47
N GLU A 324 -29.16 32.25 -30.07
CA GLU A 324 -28.92 33.69 -30.13
C GLU A 324 -28.03 34.09 -31.33
N GLY A 325 -27.73 35.39 -31.47
CA GLY A 325 -26.93 35.94 -32.56
C GLY A 325 -27.81 36.44 -33.72
N THR A 326 -27.43 36.14 -34.96
CA THR A 326 -28.15 36.63 -36.16
C THR A 326 -29.60 36.17 -36.23
N ASN A 327 -29.88 34.93 -35.81
CA ASN A 327 -31.24 34.39 -35.68
C ASN A 327 -31.52 34.05 -34.21
N ASN A 328 -32.78 34.20 -33.79
CA ASN A 328 -33.27 33.63 -32.53
C ASN A 328 -33.79 32.18 -32.71
N TYR A 329 -33.47 31.52 -33.82
CA TYR A 329 -33.97 30.19 -34.14
C TYR A 329 -32.94 29.34 -34.90
N VAL A 330 -33.06 28.03 -34.71
CA VAL A 330 -32.34 27.00 -35.50
C VAL A 330 -33.36 26.09 -36.17
N THR A 331 -32.88 25.24 -37.08
CA THR A 331 -33.73 24.24 -37.74
C THR A 331 -33.23 22.84 -37.40
N ALA A 332 -34.06 22.01 -36.78
CA ALA A 332 -33.77 20.60 -36.60
C ALA A 332 -34.11 19.85 -37.88
N ILE A 333 -33.14 19.13 -38.43
CA ILE A 333 -33.25 18.40 -39.70
C ILE A 333 -33.22 16.90 -39.41
N LYS A 334 -34.28 16.19 -39.81
CA LYS A 334 -34.34 14.73 -39.79
C LYS A 334 -34.43 14.19 -41.22
N PRO A 335 -33.29 13.77 -41.82
CA PRO A 335 -33.31 13.03 -43.08
C PRO A 335 -34.08 11.72 -42.98
N GLU A 336 -34.83 11.38 -44.02
CA GLU A 336 -35.63 10.15 -44.13
C GLU A 336 -35.16 9.31 -45.33
N ALA A 337 -35.67 8.09 -45.47
CA ALA A 337 -35.26 7.19 -46.54
C ALA A 337 -35.55 7.79 -47.92
N PRO A 338 -34.59 7.76 -48.86
CA PRO A 338 -34.82 8.26 -50.21
C PRO A 338 -35.80 7.36 -50.98
N THR A 339 -36.52 7.97 -51.90
CA THR A 339 -37.48 7.35 -52.82
C THR A 339 -37.00 7.51 -54.28
N GLU A 340 -37.71 6.90 -55.23
CA GLU A 340 -37.40 6.98 -56.67
C GLU A 340 -35.93 6.64 -57.03
N VAL A 341 -35.30 5.76 -56.26
CA VAL A 341 -33.93 5.30 -56.50
C VAL A 341 -33.89 4.56 -57.84
N ALA A 342 -32.98 4.97 -58.73
CA ALA A 342 -32.82 4.35 -60.05
C ALA A 342 -32.60 2.83 -59.96
N ALA A 343 -33.36 2.06 -60.75
CA ALA A 343 -33.36 0.60 -60.70
C ALA A 343 -32.07 -0.05 -61.23
N ASP A 344 -31.29 0.69 -62.01
CA ASP A 344 -29.98 0.31 -62.55
C ASP A 344 -28.80 0.78 -61.68
N ARG A 345 -29.08 1.33 -60.48
CA ARG A 345 -28.05 1.80 -59.55
C ARG A 345 -27.13 0.64 -59.13
N PRO A 346 -25.79 0.77 -59.27
CA PRO A 346 -24.88 -0.33 -58.96
C PRO A 346 -24.89 -0.73 -57.47
N ALA A 347 -24.73 -2.03 -57.21
CA ALA A 347 -24.58 -2.56 -55.85
C ALA A 347 -23.35 -1.96 -55.14
N GLY A 348 -23.48 -1.68 -53.84
CA GLY A 348 -22.46 -0.98 -53.04
C GLY A 348 -22.56 0.55 -53.09
N PHE A 349 -23.54 1.12 -53.79
CA PHE A 349 -23.83 2.57 -53.85
C PHE A 349 -25.22 2.92 -53.30
N GLU A 350 -25.74 2.08 -52.40
CA GLU A 350 -27.04 2.25 -51.75
C GLU A 350 -27.13 3.66 -51.11
N PRO A 351 -28.16 4.44 -51.44
CA PRO A 351 -28.24 5.82 -50.98
C PRO A 351 -28.62 5.90 -49.49
N LYS A 352 -27.99 6.83 -48.78
CA LYS A 352 -28.28 7.10 -47.37
C LYS A 352 -29.33 8.22 -47.22
N PRO A 353 -30.09 8.27 -46.11
CA PRO A 353 -30.94 9.40 -45.75
C PRO A 353 -30.16 10.71 -45.64
N SER A 354 -30.51 11.71 -46.45
CA SER A 354 -29.86 13.03 -46.54
C SER A 354 -30.86 14.14 -46.91
N LYS A 355 -30.51 15.41 -46.64
CA LYS A 355 -31.21 16.61 -47.13
C LYS A 355 -30.48 17.15 -48.37
N VAL A 356 -31.23 17.74 -49.31
CA VAL A 356 -30.68 18.52 -50.43
C VAL A 356 -30.66 20.00 -50.07
N TYR A 357 -29.57 20.67 -50.43
CA TYR A 357 -29.21 22.03 -50.03
C TYR A 357 -29.03 22.94 -51.25
N ASP A 358 -29.92 23.92 -51.43
CA ASP A 358 -29.92 24.88 -52.56
C ASP A 358 -29.95 26.35 -52.11
N ASN A 359 -29.58 26.60 -50.84
CA ASN A 359 -29.52 27.89 -50.17
C ASN A 359 -30.85 28.64 -50.20
N ASN A 360 -31.92 27.91 -49.86
CA ASN A 360 -33.31 28.29 -50.04
C ASN A 360 -33.59 28.78 -51.47
N GLY A 361 -33.30 27.92 -52.47
CA GLY A 361 -33.56 28.15 -53.89
C GLY A 361 -32.66 29.19 -54.59
N SER A 362 -31.53 29.59 -54.00
CA SER A 362 -30.57 30.50 -54.66
C SER A 362 -29.45 29.79 -55.42
N ILE A 363 -29.33 28.47 -55.34
CA ILE A 363 -28.35 27.69 -56.11
C ILE A 363 -29.10 26.79 -57.09
N ASP A 364 -28.89 27.02 -58.38
CA ASP A 364 -29.45 26.17 -59.44
C ASP A 364 -28.68 24.84 -59.53
N ARG A 365 -29.41 23.73 -59.64
CA ARG A 365 -28.83 22.38 -59.81
C ARG A 365 -28.17 22.25 -61.19
N GLN A 366 -26.95 21.73 -61.22
CA GLN A 366 -26.13 21.56 -62.43
C GLN A 366 -25.95 20.09 -62.82
N TYR A 367 -26.82 19.59 -63.70
CA TYR A 367 -26.75 18.24 -64.27
C TYR A 367 -25.88 18.18 -65.54
N ASN A 368 -24.72 18.83 -65.54
CA ASN A 368 -23.95 19.00 -66.77
C ASN A 368 -23.14 17.75 -67.17
N ASP A 369 -23.76 16.87 -67.96
CA ASP A 369 -23.11 15.67 -68.51
C ASP A 369 -21.98 15.98 -69.53
N THR A 370 -21.85 17.24 -70.01
CA THR A 370 -20.83 17.67 -71.00
C THR A 370 -20.16 19.01 -70.61
N PRO A 371 -18.93 19.02 -70.05
CA PRO A 371 -18.30 20.25 -69.58
C PRO A 371 -18.05 21.27 -70.71
N THR A 372 -18.20 22.55 -70.41
CA THR A 372 -17.94 23.67 -71.34
C THR A 372 -16.89 24.64 -70.75
N PRO A 373 -16.23 25.49 -71.55
CA PRO A 373 -15.24 26.45 -71.04
C PRO A 373 -15.79 27.42 -69.99
N ASP A 374 -17.04 27.87 -70.18
CA ASP A 374 -17.70 28.84 -69.28
C ASP A 374 -18.46 28.17 -68.12
N ASN A 375 -18.60 26.84 -68.14
CA ASN A 375 -19.09 26.04 -67.02
C ASN A 375 -18.16 24.82 -66.80
N PRO A 376 -16.95 25.06 -66.25
CA PRO A 376 -15.86 24.09 -66.25
C PRO A 376 -15.96 23.07 -65.11
N LEU A 377 -17.12 22.40 -64.95
CA LEU A 377 -17.30 21.20 -64.13
C LEU A 377 -16.57 19.95 -64.70
N ALA A 378 -15.40 20.15 -65.30
CA ALA A 378 -14.46 19.12 -65.72
C ALA A 378 -13.49 18.75 -64.58
N PRO A 379 -12.89 17.55 -64.54
CA PRO A 379 -13.15 16.38 -65.38
C PRO A 379 -13.87 15.24 -64.60
N ASN A 380 -14.19 15.45 -63.32
CA ASN A 380 -14.76 14.42 -62.44
C ASN A 380 -16.27 14.62 -62.25
N LYS A 381 -17.07 13.80 -62.92
CA LYS A 381 -18.56 13.82 -62.83
C LYS A 381 -19.10 13.75 -61.40
N ALA A 382 -18.32 13.20 -60.47
CA ALA A 382 -18.59 13.16 -59.04
C ALA A 382 -18.84 14.55 -58.39
N ASN A 383 -18.26 15.64 -58.92
CA ASN A 383 -18.47 16.99 -58.39
C ASN A 383 -19.91 17.51 -58.60
N GLN A 384 -20.64 16.97 -59.59
CA GLN A 384 -22.04 17.36 -59.86
C GLN A 384 -22.95 17.10 -58.65
N ASN A 385 -22.68 16.05 -57.87
CA ASN A 385 -23.50 15.73 -56.70
C ASN A 385 -23.54 16.89 -55.69
N TYR A 386 -22.37 17.50 -55.42
CA TYR A 386 -22.28 18.68 -54.55
C TYR A 386 -22.94 19.90 -55.18
N ALA A 387 -22.71 20.18 -56.46
CA ALA A 387 -23.37 21.27 -57.19
C ALA A 387 -24.90 21.13 -57.26
N ASN A 388 -25.42 19.91 -57.13
CA ASN A 388 -26.85 19.59 -57.02
C ASN A 388 -27.39 19.62 -55.58
N GLY A 389 -26.60 20.13 -54.63
CA GLY A 389 -26.99 20.26 -53.22
C GLY A 389 -26.96 18.95 -52.43
N VAL A 390 -26.40 17.87 -52.96
CA VAL A 390 -26.38 16.57 -52.29
C VAL A 390 -25.32 16.56 -51.21
N ASN A 391 -25.73 16.88 -50.00
CA ASN A 391 -24.94 16.62 -48.83
C ASN A 391 -24.89 15.10 -48.59
N TYR A 392 -23.77 14.46 -48.92
CA TYR A 392 -23.51 13.04 -48.65
C TYR A 392 -23.46 12.68 -47.15
N SER A 393 -23.59 13.68 -46.27
CA SER A 393 -23.93 13.45 -44.88
C SER A 393 -25.19 12.60 -44.75
N SER A 394 -24.98 11.35 -44.37
CA SER A 394 -25.98 10.62 -43.63
C SER A 394 -26.27 11.32 -42.31
N VAL A 395 -27.50 11.18 -41.84
CA VAL A 395 -27.85 11.27 -40.42
C VAL A 395 -26.65 10.89 -39.54
N PRO A 396 -26.17 11.75 -38.61
CA PRO A 396 -24.90 11.52 -37.91
C PRO A 396 -24.87 10.25 -37.03
N GLY A 397 -26.00 9.55 -36.88
CA GLY A 397 -26.12 8.23 -36.23
C GLY A 397 -25.78 7.02 -37.10
N ILE A 398 -25.49 7.18 -38.40
CA ILE A 398 -24.90 6.08 -39.19
C ILE A 398 -23.40 6.02 -38.88
N PRO A 399 -22.84 4.86 -38.49
CA PRO A 399 -21.42 4.76 -38.17
C PRO A 399 -20.56 5.29 -39.32
N LEU A 400 -19.74 6.29 -39.01
CA LEU A 400 -18.50 6.52 -39.76
C LEU A 400 -17.72 5.19 -39.68
N ASN A 401 -17.09 4.78 -40.75
CA ASN A 401 -16.21 3.61 -40.74
C ASN A 401 -15.05 3.87 -39.74
N ASN A 402 -15.01 3.10 -38.64
CA ASN A 402 -14.31 3.29 -37.33
C ASN A 402 -15.16 3.79 -36.12
N ALA A 403 -16.47 3.99 -36.24
CA ALA A 403 -17.30 4.69 -35.23
C ALA A 403 -18.40 3.86 -34.56
N GLU A 404 -18.19 2.56 -34.32
CA GLU A 404 -19.06 1.76 -33.44
C GLU A 404 -19.21 2.36 -32.02
N HIS A 405 -18.25 3.21 -31.62
CA HIS A 405 -18.22 3.94 -30.35
C HIS A 405 -18.49 5.47 -30.47
N SER A 406 -19.11 5.97 -31.55
CA SER A 406 -19.37 7.44 -31.69
C SER A 406 -20.68 7.83 -32.39
N ALA A 407 -21.59 6.88 -32.62
CA ALA A 407 -22.89 7.19 -33.22
C ALA A 407 -23.74 8.09 -32.30
N VAL A 408 -24.29 9.18 -32.85
CA VAL A 408 -25.30 9.98 -32.16
C VAL A 408 -26.69 9.31 -32.26
N GLY A 409 -27.50 9.41 -31.22
CA GLY A 409 -28.55 8.41 -30.97
C GLY A 409 -29.96 8.73 -31.47
N LYS A 410 -30.28 9.98 -31.83
CA LYS A 410 -31.68 10.43 -32.06
C LYS A 410 -32.04 10.65 -33.54
N GLY A 411 -31.06 10.58 -34.43
CA GLY A 411 -31.30 10.52 -35.88
C GLY A 411 -31.62 11.85 -36.58
N TYR A 412 -31.27 12.98 -35.96
CA TYR A 412 -31.39 14.32 -36.55
C TYR A 412 -30.08 15.11 -36.38
N TYR A 413 -30.02 16.35 -36.88
CA TYR A 413 -28.99 17.34 -36.51
C TYR A 413 -29.57 18.75 -36.50
N ILE A 414 -28.82 19.71 -35.95
CA ILE A 414 -29.19 21.12 -35.91
C ILE A 414 -28.48 21.89 -37.01
N GLN A 415 -29.25 22.67 -37.77
CA GLN A 415 -28.80 23.62 -38.78
C GLN A 415 -28.88 25.02 -38.18
N LEU A 416 -27.74 25.73 -38.05
CA LEU A 416 -27.69 27.11 -37.53
C LEU A 416 -28.15 28.14 -38.58
N ASN A 417 -28.42 27.70 -39.81
CA ASN A 417 -28.97 28.49 -40.92
C ASN A 417 -27.98 29.51 -41.47
N LYS A 418 -27.78 30.63 -40.75
CA LYS A 418 -27.05 31.82 -41.24
C LYS A 418 -25.86 32.17 -40.36
N LYS A 419 -24.79 32.68 -40.98
CA LYS A 419 -23.62 33.25 -40.32
C LYS A 419 -23.99 34.18 -39.15
N GLY A 420 -23.31 34.00 -38.03
CA GLY A 420 -23.53 34.72 -36.77
C GLY A 420 -24.67 34.17 -35.90
N THR A 421 -25.44 33.17 -36.36
CA THR A 421 -26.33 32.39 -35.47
C THR A 421 -25.48 31.50 -34.58
N GLN A 422 -25.82 31.40 -33.29
CA GLN A 422 -25.10 30.55 -32.33
C GLN A 422 -26.05 29.84 -31.37
N ILE A 423 -25.56 28.74 -30.82
CA ILE A 423 -26.16 28.04 -29.68
C ILE A 423 -25.18 28.03 -28.51
N SER A 424 -25.66 28.14 -27.28
CA SER A 424 -24.82 28.01 -26.10
C SER A 424 -25.53 27.38 -24.90
N LYS A 425 -24.79 26.61 -24.10
CA LYS A 425 -25.31 25.93 -22.89
C LYS A 425 -24.29 26.00 -21.76
N GLU A 426 -24.81 26.21 -20.56
CA GLU A 426 -24.06 26.16 -19.31
C GLU A 426 -24.06 24.74 -18.75
N PHE A 427 -22.90 24.30 -18.26
CA PHE A 427 -22.68 23.00 -17.65
C PHE A 427 -21.98 23.19 -16.31
N ASN A 428 -22.55 22.62 -15.25
CA ASN A 428 -21.83 22.48 -13.98
C ASN A 428 -20.65 21.53 -14.19
N VAL A 429 -19.51 21.86 -13.59
CA VAL A 429 -18.26 21.09 -13.69
C VAL A 429 -17.54 21.10 -12.36
N ASN A 430 -16.56 20.22 -12.21
CA ASN A 430 -15.71 20.24 -11.02
C ASN A 430 -14.60 21.28 -11.20
N PRO A 431 -14.30 22.09 -10.17
CA PRO A 431 -13.08 22.87 -10.15
C PRO A 431 -11.86 21.96 -10.14
N ASN A 432 -10.75 22.41 -10.74
CA ASN A 432 -9.50 21.65 -10.85
C ASN A 432 -9.70 20.21 -11.37
N SER A 433 -10.51 20.05 -12.41
CA SER A 433 -10.81 18.77 -13.05
C SER A 433 -10.41 18.75 -14.52
N ARG A 434 -10.21 17.55 -15.06
CA ARG A 434 -9.99 17.32 -16.48
C ARG A 434 -11.33 17.02 -17.16
N LEU A 435 -11.66 17.84 -18.15
CA LEU A 435 -12.84 17.71 -18.99
C LEU A 435 -12.45 17.25 -20.39
N TYR A 436 -13.25 16.31 -20.90
CA TYR A 436 -13.17 15.76 -22.24
C TYR A 436 -14.32 16.29 -23.07
N LEU A 437 -14.01 17.19 -24.00
CA LEU A 437 -14.97 17.81 -24.91
C LEU A 437 -14.87 17.14 -26.28
N SER A 438 -16.02 16.76 -26.85
CA SER A 438 -16.11 16.33 -28.25
C SER A 438 -17.32 16.97 -28.92
N ALA A 439 -17.11 17.71 -30.01
CA ALA A 439 -18.19 18.36 -30.75
C ALA A 439 -18.24 17.81 -32.18
N LEU A 440 -19.44 17.40 -32.62
CA LEU A 440 -19.68 16.94 -33.99
C LEU A 440 -20.25 18.11 -34.81
N THR A 441 -19.48 18.60 -35.78
CA THR A 441 -19.83 19.81 -36.55
C THR A 441 -19.60 19.62 -38.04
N GLY A 442 -20.32 20.35 -38.90
CA GLY A 442 -20.25 20.16 -40.35
C GLY A 442 -20.83 21.31 -41.17
N GLY A 443 -20.88 21.12 -42.50
CA GLY A 443 -21.43 22.09 -43.45
C GLY A 443 -21.92 21.43 -44.75
N ALA A 444 -22.75 22.14 -45.51
CA ALA A 444 -23.37 21.68 -46.76
C ALA A 444 -22.52 22.02 -48.01
N TYR A 445 -21.81 23.14 -47.99
CA TYR A 445 -21.34 23.87 -49.18
C TYR A 445 -19.82 23.81 -49.38
N GLY A 446 -19.23 22.62 -49.19
CA GLY A 446 -17.80 22.37 -49.41
C GLY A 446 -17.45 21.74 -50.77
N ASN A 447 -16.18 21.86 -51.18
CA ASN A 447 -15.67 21.22 -52.39
C ASN A 447 -15.19 19.79 -52.11
N MET A 448 -15.60 18.84 -52.96
CA MET A 448 -15.24 17.42 -52.82
C MET A 448 -13.72 17.22 -52.77
N GLY A 449 -13.24 16.48 -51.76
CA GLY A 449 -11.82 16.16 -51.59
C GLY A 449 -10.92 17.36 -51.21
N THR A 450 -11.50 18.52 -50.89
CA THR A 450 -10.74 19.72 -50.49
C THR A 450 -11.19 20.18 -49.11
N ALA A 451 -10.52 19.70 -48.07
CA ALA A 451 -10.81 20.04 -46.67
C ALA A 451 -10.78 21.56 -46.42
N GLY A 452 -11.62 22.04 -45.48
CA GLY A 452 -11.66 23.46 -45.08
C GLY A 452 -12.28 24.44 -46.09
N THR A 453 -12.90 23.96 -47.18
CA THR A 453 -13.51 24.82 -48.21
C THR A 453 -14.99 25.16 -48.01
N GLY A 454 -15.71 24.36 -47.22
CA GLY A 454 -17.11 24.61 -46.84
C GLY A 454 -17.25 25.49 -45.60
N GLU A 455 -18.46 25.55 -45.05
CA GLU A 455 -18.76 26.40 -43.90
C GLU A 455 -17.95 26.00 -42.67
N LYS A 456 -17.71 26.98 -41.79
CA LYS A 456 -17.05 26.75 -40.50
C LYS A 456 -17.90 27.27 -39.35
N VAL A 457 -17.94 26.50 -38.27
CA VAL A 457 -18.40 26.95 -36.97
C VAL A 457 -17.22 27.23 -36.03
N GLU A 458 -17.42 28.21 -35.16
CA GLU A 458 -16.54 28.59 -34.06
C GLU A 458 -17.05 27.91 -32.79
N ILE A 459 -16.14 27.32 -32.01
CA ILE A 459 -16.45 26.70 -30.71
C ILE A 459 -15.56 27.34 -29.65
N THR A 460 -16.19 27.94 -28.64
CA THR A 460 -15.51 28.59 -27.51
C THR A 460 -16.03 28.02 -26.20
N VAL A 461 -15.13 27.78 -25.25
CA VAL A 461 -15.44 27.38 -23.88
C VAL A 461 -15.02 28.50 -22.95
N THR A 462 -15.93 28.90 -22.07
CA THR A 462 -15.72 29.98 -21.09
C THR A 462 -16.05 29.48 -19.70
N ASP A 463 -15.39 30.00 -18.67
CA ASP A 463 -15.94 30.01 -17.32
C ASP A 463 -17.24 30.81 -17.36
N ALA A 464 -18.33 30.23 -16.88
CA ALA A 464 -19.66 30.82 -17.01
C ALA A 464 -19.95 31.92 -15.98
N ASP A 465 -19.19 31.97 -14.88
CA ASP A 465 -19.38 32.96 -13.81
C ASP A 465 -18.45 34.17 -14.03
N THR A 466 -17.24 33.99 -14.59
CA THR A 466 -16.29 35.09 -14.90
C THR A 466 -16.31 35.55 -16.36
N GLY A 467 -16.74 34.71 -17.29
CA GLY A 467 -16.64 34.96 -18.73
C GLY A 467 -15.24 34.74 -19.32
N GLU A 468 -14.27 34.26 -18.53
CA GLU A 468 -12.91 33.99 -18.99
C GLU A 468 -12.86 32.82 -19.98
N VAL A 469 -12.11 32.95 -21.07
CA VAL A 469 -11.98 31.90 -22.10
C VAL A 469 -11.02 30.81 -21.64
N LEU A 470 -11.50 29.57 -21.55
CA LEU A 470 -10.69 28.43 -21.16
C LEU A 470 -9.86 27.93 -22.35
N THR A 471 -8.59 27.62 -22.09
CA THR A 471 -7.64 27.13 -23.10
C THR A 471 -7.60 25.60 -23.10
N THR A 472 -7.47 24.98 -24.27
CA THR A 472 -7.25 23.53 -24.37
C THR A 472 -5.92 23.12 -23.75
N LEU A 473 -5.82 21.87 -23.30
CA LEU A 473 -4.55 21.26 -22.92
C LEU A 473 -3.54 21.40 -24.06
N LYS A 474 -2.30 21.72 -23.70
CA LYS A 474 -1.21 21.87 -24.66
C LYS A 474 -0.89 20.54 -25.34
N ASP A 475 -0.76 20.60 -26.66
CA ASP A 475 -0.48 19.44 -27.50
C ASP A 475 1.02 19.09 -27.55
N ALA A 476 1.37 17.92 -28.09
CA ALA A 476 2.74 17.43 -28.19
C ALA A 476 3.61 18.24 -29.17
N ASN A 477 2.98 19.02 -30.06
CA ASN A 477 3.62 20.00 -30.94
C ASN A 477 3.68 21.39 -30.28
N ASN A 478 3.35 21.48 -28.98
CA ASN A 478 3.40 22.69 -28.15
C ASN A 478 2.31 23.74 -28.48
N ASN A 479 1.21 23.34 -29.14
CA ASN A 479 0.06 24.18 -29.50
C ASN A 479 -1.06 24.11 -28.46
N SER A 480 -1.91 25.13 -28.40
CA SER A 480 -3.17 25.12 -27.62
C SER A 480 -4.16 26.12 -28.22
N GLU A 481 -5.45 25.81 -28.14
CA GLU A 481 -6.53 26.64 -28.70
C GLU A 481 -7.34 27.30 -27.58
N THR A 482 -7.67 28.58 -27.71
CA THR A 482 -8.69 29.27 -26.88
C THR A 482 -10.07 29.26 -27.54
N THR A 483 -10.10 28.99 -28.84
CA THR A 483 -11.31 28.90 -29.67
C THR A 483 -10.98 28.01 -30.86
N HIS A 484 -11.85 27.05 -31.13
CA HIS A 484 -11.69 26.14 -32.25
C HIS A 484 -12.53 26.59 -33.44
N VAL A 485 -11.93 26.62 -34.62
CA VAL A 485 -12.66 26.83 -35.87
C VAL A 485 -12.72 25.50 -36.61
N SER A 486 -13.93 24.95 -36.76
CA SER A 486 -14.15 23.64 -37.37
C SER A 486 -13.56 23.60 -38.79
N THR A 487 -12.85 22.52 -39.11
CA THR A 487 -12.47 22.20 -40.49
C THR A 487 -13.33 21.02 -40.96
N PRO A 488 -14.31 21.23 -41.86
CA PRO A 488 -15.12 20.13 -42.40
C PRO A 488 -14.22 19.06 -43.03
N TYR A 489 -14.44 17.81 -42.61
CA TYR A 489 -13.56 16.69 -42.95
C TYR A 489 -13.69 16.33 -44.44
N GLY A 490 -12.68 16.72 -45.22
CA GLY A 490 -12.64 16.57 -46.68
C GLY A 490 -11.67 15.49 -47.16
N ASP A 491 -11.59 14.36 -46.47
CA ASP A 491 -10.61 13.32 -46.77
C ASP A 491 -10.98 12.53 -48.04
N GLY A 492 -10.47 13.01 -49.18
CA GLY A 492 -10.45 12.38 -50.50
C GLY A 492 -11.78 12.16 -51.22
N GLY A 493 -12.87 11.89 -50.51
CA GLY A 493 -13.98 11.11 -51.05
C GLY A 493 -15.17 10.89 -50.13
N ASN A 494 -16.27 11.59 -50.41
CA ASN A 494 -17.59 11.39 -49.79
C ASN A 494 -17.55 11.27 -48.26
N GLY A 495 -16.78 12.14 -47.59
CA GLY A 495 -16.96 12.35 -46.15
C GLY A 495 -18.39 12.76 -45.85
N ASN A 496 -18.96 12.27 -44.74
CA ASN A 496 -20.36 12.51 -44.33
C ASN A 496 -20.64 13.98 -43.89
N GLY A 497 -19.97 14.99 -44.45
CA GLY A 497 -20.13 16.43 -44.14
C GLY A 497 -19.74 16.88 -42.73
N PHE A 498 -19.60 15.95 -41.79
CA PHE A 498 -19.27 16.16 -40.38
C PHE A 498 -17.81 15.81 -40.06
N GLY A 499 -17.21 16.58 -39.16
CA GLY A 499 -15.97 16.27 -38.46
C GLY A 499 -16.15 16.36 -36.94
N PHE A 500 -15.35 15.58 -36.20
CA PHE A 500 -15.25 15.69 -34.76
C PHE A 500 -14.08 16.60 -34.38
N TRP A 501 -14.36 17.66 -33.63
CA TRP A 501 -13.34 18.25 -32.75
C TRP A 501 -13.32 17.48 -31.44
N ARG A 502 -12.14 17.07 -30.97
CA ARG A 502 -11.96 16.43 -29.66
C ARG A 502 -10.78 17.08 -28.95
N THR A 503 -11.01 17.46 -27.69
CA THR A 503 -10.00 18.17 -26.91
C THR A 503 -10.14 17.87 -25.41
N ILE A 504 -9.11 18.28 -24.67
CA ILE A 504 -9.01 18.17 -23.22
C ILE A 504 -8.92 19.59 -22.68
N ILE A 505 -9.66 19.90 -21.61
CA ILE A 505 -9.60 21.18 -20.90
C ILE A 505 -9.40 20.87 -19.42
N ASN A 506 -8.39 21.46 -18.78
CA ASN A 506 -8.29 21.43 -17.33
C ASN A 506 -8.99 22.69 -16.79
N THR A 507 -9.95 22.55 -15.87
CA THR A 507 -10.62 23.69 -15.24
C THR A 507 -9.72 24.29 -14.14
N PRO A 508 -9.71 25.62 -13.96
CA PRO A 508 -9.21 26.25 -12.74
C PRO A 508 -9.90 25.73 -11.47
N ASN A 509 -9.25 25.91 -10.30
CA ASN A 509 -9.84 25.59 -8.99
C ASN A 509 -10.99 26.54 -8.57
N THR A 510 -11.20 27.63 -9.30
CA THR A 510 -12.32 28.56 -9.15
C THR A 510 -13.54 28.17 -9.99
N THR A 511 -13.34 27.50 -11.13
CA THR A 511 -14.37 27.22 -12.14
C THR A 511 -15.31 26.09 -11.71
N LYS A 512 -16.54 26.45 -11.38
CA LYS A 512 -17.63 25.52 -11.00
C LYS A 512 -18.61 25.25 -12.14
N LYS A 513 -18.53 26.04 -13.20
CA LYS A 513 -19.46 26.02 -14.32
C LYS A 513 -18.76 26.55 -15.58
N ILE A 514 -18.98 25.89 -16.71
CA ILE A 514 -18.53 26.37 -18.02
C ILE A 514 -19.71 26.66 -18.94
N LYS A 515 -19.54 27.61 -19.85
CA LYS A 515 -20.43 27.86 -20.98
C LYS A 515 -19.74 27.45 -22.26
N ILE A 516 -20.33 26.51 -22.99
CA ILE A 516 -19.91 26.12 -24.35
C ILE A 516 -20.77 26.90 -25.34
N THR A 517 -20.14 27.57 -26.31
CA THR A 517 -20.80 28.30 -27.39
C THR A 517 -20.36 27.73 -28.74
N ILE A 518 -21.30 27.48 -29.64
CA ILE A 518 -21.06 27.04 -31.03
C ILE A 518 -21.75 28.03 -31.97
N LYS A 519 -20.99 28.66 -32.88
CA LYS A 519 -21.42 29.79 -33.69
C LYS A 519 -21.09 29.61 -35.17
N ALA A 520 -22.03 29.92 -36.06
CA ALA A 520 -21.80 29.97 -37.50
C ALA A 520 -20.82 31.11 -37.86
N LEU A 521 -19.61 30.79 -38.35
CA LEU A 521 -18.51 31.75 -38.47
C LEU A 521 -18.23 32.19 -39.91
N GLU A 522 -18.02 31.25 -40.83
CA GLU A 522 -17.60 31.53 -42.22
C GLU A 522 -18.42 30.73 -43.23
N ASP A 523 -18.82 31.34 -44.36
CA ASP A 523 -19.52 30.64 -45.45
C ASP A 523 -18.63 29.59 -46.16
N GLY A 524 -17.31 29.68 -45.95
CA GLY A 524 -16.31 28.95 -46.74
C GLY A 524 -16.04 29.57 -48.13
N PRO A 525 -14.85 29.36 -48.70
CA PRO A 525 -14.52 29.87 -50.04
C PRO A 525 -15.28 29.17 -51.18
N ALA A 526 -15.80 27.94 -50.99
CA ALA A 526 -16.49 27.19 -52.04
C ALA A 526 -17.82 27.84 -52.46
N PHE A 527 -18.65 28.25 -51.49
CA PHE A 527 -19.94 28.90 -51.73
C PHE A 527 -19.88 30.03 -52.77
N LYS A 528 -18.85 30.88 -52.71
CA LYS A 528 -18.69 32.06 -53.59
C LYS A 528 -17.90 31.80 -54.87
N LYS A 529 -17.27 30.63 -55.01
CA LYS A 529 -16.32 30.32 -56.12
C LYS A 529 -16.70 29.10 -56.96
N THR A 530 -17.58 28.23 -56.45
CA THR A 530 -17.86 26.92 -57.05
C THR A 530 -19.35 26.72 -57.31
N TYR A 531 -20.23 27.38 -56.55
CA TYR A 531 -21.68 27.28 -56.74
C TYR A 531 -22.23 28.47 -57.56
N PRO A 532 -23.19 28.24 -58.48
CA PRO A 532 -23.88 29.31 -59.19
C PRO A 532 -24.93 29.99 -58.28
N VAL A 533 -24.48 30.88 -57.40
CA VAL A 533 -25.36 31.56 -56.44
C VAL A 533 -26.08 32.75 -57.09
N ASN A 534 -27.41 32.66 -57.19
CA ASN A 534 -28.31 33.68 -57.70
C ASN A 534 -28.77 34.63 -56.59
N GLY A 535 -28.38 35.90 -56.66
CA GLY A 535 -28.98 36.98 -55.85
C GLY A 535 -28.69 36.97 -54.34
N LYS A 536 -27.91 36.01 -53.83
CA LYS A 536 -27.46 35.94 -52.42
C LYS A 536 -25.94 35.99 -52.30
N SER A 537 -25.45 36.54 -51.18
CA SER A 537 -24.02 36.74 -50.89
C SER A 537 -23.50 35.91 -49.70
N GLU A 538 -24.39 35.20 -49.01
CA GLU A 538 -24.16 34.45 -47.77
C GLU A 538 -25.01 33.17 -47.75
N ILE A 539 -24.65 32.23 -46.88
CA ILE A 539 -25.42 31.01 -46.63
C ILE A 539 -26.54 31.28 -45.62
N GLU A 540 -27.72 30.71 -45.89
CA GLU A 540 -28.94 30.86 -45.10
C GLU A 540 -29.57 29.53 -44.65
N ASP A 541 -29.05 28.38 -45.12
CA ASP A 541 -29.49 27.05 -44.72
C ASP A 541 -28.32 26.09 -44.38
N GLY A 542 -27.17 26.59 -43.92
CA GLY A 542 -25.98 25.77 -43.64
C GLY A 542 -25.68 25.57 -42.15
N TYR A 543 -24.40 25.26 -41.88
CA TYR A 543 -23.78 25.16 -40.54
C TYR A 543 -24.40 24.09 -39.63
N PHE A 544 -23.80 22.91 -39.56
CA PHE A 544 -24.37 21.77 -38.84
C PHE A 544 -23.73 21.53 -37.48
N VAL A 545 -24.56 21.17 -36.50
CA VAL A 545 -24.15 20.62 -35.21
C VAL A 545 -24.88 19.30 -34.97
N GLY A 546 -24.12 18.21 -34.91
CA GLY A 546 -24.64 16.86 -34.65
C GLY A 546 -24.80 16.56 -33.16
N GLY A 547 -24.03 17.21 -32.29
CA GLY A 547 -24.12 17.06 -30.84
C GLY A 547 -22.80 17.37 -30.12
N VAL A 548 -22.84 17.35 -28.78
CA VAL A 548 -21.69 17.65 -27.91
C VAL A 548 -21.57 16.62 -26.78
N ASN A 549 -20.40 15.99 -26.67
CA ASN A 549 -19.99 15.21 -25.51
C ASN A 549 -19.22 16.10 -24.54
N LEU A 550 -19.50 15.95 -23.26
CA LEU A 550 -18.69 16.50 -22.18
C LEU A 550 -18.62 15.43 -21.07
N ALA A 551 -17.42 14.94 -20.77
CA ALA A 551 -17.19 13.93 -19.73
C ALA A 551 -16.03 14.34 -18.81
N VAL A 552 -16.06 13.88 -17.57
CA VAL A 552 -14.98 14.09 -16.60
C VAL A 552 -13.97 12.94 -16.70
N GLY A 553 -12.68 13.26 -16.60
CA GLY A 553 -11.55 12.35 -16.76
C GLY A 553 -11.50 11.13 -15.81
N ALA A 554 -10.42 10.36 -15.92
CA ALA A 554 -10.12 9.29 -14.98
C ALA A 554 -9.69 9.87 -13.62
N ALA A 555 -9.95 9.10 -12.57
CA ALA A 555 -9.59 9.43 -11.19
C ALA A 555 -9.12 8.15 -10.51
N LEU A 556 -7.88 8.10 -10.04
CA LEU A 556 -7.38 6.94 -9.29
C LEU A 556 -7.34 7.25 -7.79
N GLU A 557 -7.99 6.40 -7.02
CA GLU A 557 -7.70 6.23 -5.60
C GLU A 557 -6.61 5.16 -5.48
N MET A 558 -5.57 5.42 -4.70
CA MET A 558 -4.57 4.41 -4.32
C MET A 558 -4.53 4.25 -2.81
N THR A 559 -4.03 3.10 -2.36
CA THR A 559 -3.63 2.89 -0.96
C THR A 559 -2.32 2.11 -0.92
N THR A 560 -1.51 2.39 0.10
CA THR A 560 -0.25 1.68 0.37
C THR A 560 -0.32 0.94 1.69
N ASP A 561 0.25 -0.26 1.69
CA ASP A 561 0.29 -1.13 2.87
C ASP A 561 1.59 -1.94 2.87
N VAL A 562 2.02 -2.43 4.03
CA VAL A 562 3.20 -3.29 4.13
C VAL A 562 2.86 -4.56 4.89
N VAL A 563 3.21 -5.71 4.30
CA VAL A 563 2.99 -7.03 4.90
C VAL A 563 4.30 -7.67 5.29
N ARG A 564 4.45 -7.98 6.58
CA ARG A 564 5.60 -8.67 7.16
C ARG A 564 5.51 -10.18 6.92
N ASN A 565 6.60 -10.79 6.48
CA ASN A 565 6.74 -12.24 6.23
C ASN A 565 5.61 -12.87 5.38
N LYS A 566 4.91 -12.07 4.56
CA LYS A 566 3.75 -12.46 3.75
C LYS A 566 2.55 -13.03 4.55
N ALA A 567 2.51 -12.80 5.87
CA ALA A 567 1.53 -13.42 6.77
C ALA A 567 0.71 -12.42 7.60
N THR A 568 1.30 -11.31 8.08
CA THR A 568 0.60 -10.33 8.92
C THR A 568 0.71 -8.91 8.37
N SER A 569 -0.43 -8.21 8.31
CA SER A 569 -0.51 -6.76 8.11
C SER A 569 -0.30 -6.04 9.45
N SER A 570 0.91 -6.16 9.98
CA SER A 570 1.41 -5.53 11.20
C SER A 570 2.65 -4.73 10.83
N TYR A 571 2.62 -3.42 11.09
CA TYR A 571 3.68 -2.46 10.81
C TYR A 571 3.52 -1.26 11.76
N GLY A 572 4.54 -0.40 11.86
CA GLY A 572 4.58 0.72 12.82
C GLY A 572 5.50 0.42 14.00
N GLU A 573 5.43 1.27 15.03
CA GLU A 573 6.30 1.23 16.22
C GLU A 573 6.26 -0.10 16.97
N ASP A 574 5.08 -0.72 17.10
CA ASP A 574 4.89 -2.06 17.70
C ASP A 574 5.49 -3.21 16.86
N THR A 575 5.96 -2.95 15.64
CA THR A 575 6.42 -3.99 14.71
C THR A 575 7.77 -3.66 14.07
N LEU A 576 8.83 -3.90 14.83
CA LEU A 576 10.22 -3.84 14.36
C LEU A 576 10.56 -4.99 13.40
N TYR A 577 11.20 -4.67 12.28
CA TYR A 577 11.82 -5.63 11.37
C TYR A 577 13.26 -5.93 11.78
N LYS A 578 13.64 -7.22 11.79
CA LYS A 578 14.99 -7.71 12.17
C LYS A 578 15.91 -7.96 10.96
N ASP A 579 17.16 -8.41 11.17
CA ASP A 579 18.12 -8.65 10.06
C ASP A 579 17.56 -9.58 8.98
N LYS A 580 17.70 -9.15 7.71
CA LYS A 580 17.24 -9.81 6.48
C LYS A 580 15.76 -10.22 6.45
N GLU A 581 14.94 -9.62 7.29
CA GLU A 581 13.52 -9.96 7.35
C GLU A 581 12.80 -9.53 6.07
N SER A 582 11.90 -10.40 5.58
CA SER A 582 11.21 -10.18 4.31
C SER A 582 9.91 -9.42 4.50
N GLY A 583 9.71 -8.38 3.69
CA GLY A 583 8.46 -7.63 3.61
C GLY A 583 7.93 -7.55 2.18
N GLN A 584 6.72 -7.01 2.04
CA GLN A 584 6.13 -6.68 0.76
C GLN A 584 5.38 -5.35 0.87
N LEU A 585 5.82 -4.33 0.12
CA LEU A 585 5.04 -3.11 -0.10
C LEU A 585 3.91 -3.46 -1.06
N ARG A 586 2.67 -3.36 -0.60
CA ARG A 586 1.46 -3.52 -1.42
C ARG A 586 0.96 -2.16 -1.85
N VAL A 587 0.69 -2.03 -3.14
CA VAL A 587 0.03 -0.85 -3.71
C VAL A 587 -1.28 -1.34 -4.31
N THR A 588 -2.39 -0.78 -3.83
CA THR A 588 -3.73 -1.03 -4.39
C THR A 588 -4.19 0.22 -5.13
N VAL A 589 -4.85 0.03 -6.26
CA VAL A 589 -5.36 1.10 -7.12
C VAL A 589 -6.78 0.80 -7.59
N LYS A 590 -7.62 1.83 -7.65
CA LYS A 590 -9.04 1.77 -8.01
C LYS A 590 -9.41 2.97 -8.86
N ASN A 591 -10.01 2.75 -10.03
CA ASN A 591 -10.53 3.84 -10.85
C ASN A 591 -11.93 4.25 -10.39
N VAL A 592 -12.03 5.48 -9.88
CA VAL A 592 -13.27 6.12 -9.41
C VAL A 592 -13.75 7.25 -10.32
N GLY A 593 -13.14 7.44 -11.49
CA GLY A 593 -13.47 8.51 -12.45
C GLY A 593 -14.50 8.13 -13.51
N GLY A 594 -14.68 9.01 -14.50
CA GLY A 594 -15.63 8.86 -15.61
C GLY A 594 -15.09 8.13 -16.84
N LEU A 595 -13.77 8.17 -17.03
CA LEU A 595 -13.09 7.46 -18.10
C LEU A 595 -12.51 6.13 -17.58
N PRO A 596 -12.55 5.04 -18.37
CA PRO A 596 -11.70 3.88 -18.16
C PRO A 596 -10.23 4.24 -18.39
N THR A 597 -9.35 3.34 -18.00
CA THR A 597 -7.89 3.48 -18.12
C THR A 597 -7.33 2.44 -19.08
N TYR A 598 -6.40 2.82 -19.93
CA TYR A 598 -5.93 1.96 -21.01
C TYR A 598 -4.44 1.57 -20.89
N GLY A 599 -4.14 0.29 -21.14
CA GLY A 599 -2.78 -0.22 -21.18
C GLY A 599 -2.17 -0.42 -19.79
N ALA A 600 -1.14 0.35 -19.47
CA ALA A 600 -0.40 0.23 -18.22
C ALA A 600 -0.16 1.59 -17.55
N TYR A 601 -0.46 1.65 -16.26
CA TYR A 601 -0.04 2.72 -15.35
C TYR A 601 1.47 2.67 -15.14
N GLU A 602 2.09 3.83 -14.96
CA GLU A 602 3.52 3.96 -14.68
C GLU A 602 3.71 4.43 -13.23
N TYR A 603 4.36 3.62 -12.40
CA TYR A 603 4.58 3.92 -10.98
C TYR A 603 6.04 4.27 -10.74
N THR A 604 6.28 5.28 -9.90
CA THR A 604 7.60 5.62 -9.38
C THR A 604 7.60 5.37 -7.87
N ILE A 605 8.53 4.54 -7.40
CA ILE A 605 8.66 4.15 -6.00
C ILE A 605 10.07 4.51 -5.54
N LYS A 606 10.19 5.42 -4.56
CA LYS A 606 11.46 5.69 -3.87
C LYS A 606 11.65 4.63 -2.79
N ILE A 607 12.73 3.87 -2.87
CA ILE A 607 13.08 2.82 -1.91
C ILE A 607 13.91 3.45 -0.78
N PRO A 608 13.40 3.47 0.46
CA PRO A 608 14.07 4.11 1.59
C PRO A 608 15.40 3.42 1.92
N GLU A 609 16.26 4.11 2.66
CA GLU A 609 17.39 3.47 3.34
C GLU A 609 16.90 2.36 4.31
N GLY A 610 17.77 1.45 4.72
CA GLY A 610 17.37 0.32 5.57
C GLY A 610 16.63 -0.82 4.84
N VAL A 611 16.29 -0.65 3.56
CA VAL A 611 15.59 -1.64 2.73
C VAL A 611 16.45 -2.07 1.53
N GLU A 612 16.37 -3.33 1.14
CA GLU A 612 17.01 -3.91 -0.04
C GLU A 612 15.96 -4.57 -0.97
N LEU A 613 16.10 -4.36 -2.27
CA LEU A 613 15.33 -5.07 -3.29
C LEU A 613 16.09 -6.28 -3.82
N LYS A 614 15.35 -7.35 -4.15
CA LYS A 614 15.87 -8.51 -4.88
C LYS A 614 16.50 -8.08 -6.21
N ASP A 615 17.61 -8.70 -6.61
CA ASP A 615 18.31 -8.41 -7.88
C ASP A 615 17.42 -8.49 -9.13
N SER A 616 16.37 -9.32 -9.10
CA SER A 616 15.37 -9.42 -10.17
C SER A 616 14.52 -8.16 -10.35
N LEU A 617 14.46 -7.28 -9.34
CA LEU A 617 13.78 -5.99 -9.36
C LEU A 617 14.74 -4.83 -9.67
N LYS A 618 16.06 -5.06 -9.58
CA LYS A 618 17.10 -4.06 -9.89
C LYS A 618 17.44 -3.97 -11.39
N LYS A 619 16.78 -4.78 -12.24
CA LYS A 619 17.03 -4.84 -13.69
C LYS A 619 15.73 -4.67 -14.45
N ALA A 620 15.78 -3.90 -15.54
CA ALA A 620 14.66 -3.82 -16.47
C ALA A 620 14.35 -5.22 -17.04
N ASN A 621 13.07 -5.53 -17.21
CA ASN A 621 12.62 -6.80 -17.78
C ASN A 621 11.62 -6.58 -18.93
N GLU A 622 11.32 -7.63 -19.68
CA GLU A 622 10.34 -7.57 -20.77
C GLU A 622 8.90 -7.44 -20.23
N TRP A 623 8.01 -6.82 -21.00
CA TRP A 623 6.59 -6.66 -20.63
C TRP A 623 5.88 -8.02 -20.66
N ASN A 624 5.75 -8.64 -19.49
CA ASN A 624 4.99 -9.88 -19.35
C ASN A 624 3.49 -9.56 -19.23
N TRP A 625 2.75 -9.68 -20.33
CA TRP A 625 1.29 -9.50 -20.37
C TRP A 625 0.55 -10.83 -20.58
N PRO A 626 -0.42 -11.20 -19.72
CA PRO A 626 -0.79 -10.57 -18.44
C PRO A 626 0.15 -11.04 -17.31
N GLY A 627 0.73 -10.10 -16.57
CA GLY A 627 1.67 -10.35 -15.49
C GLY A 627 1.57 -9.31 -14.38
N PRO A 628 2.24 -9.52 -13.23
CA PRO A 628 2.02 -8.72 -12.02
C PRO A 628 2.55 -7.29 -12.14
N PHE A 629 3.61 -7.04 -12.91
CA PHE A 629 4.13 -5.74 -13.34
C PHE A 629 5.38 -5.98 -14.23
N GLN A 630 5.88 -4.93 -14.86
CA GLN A 630 7.23 -4.88 -15.47
C GLN A 630 8.08 -3.87 -14.71
N VAL A 631 9.35 -4.19 -14.53
CA VAL A 631 10.38 -3.26 -14.09
C VAL A 631 10.87 -2.48 -15.31
N VAL A 632 10.60 -1.18 -15.34
CA VAL A 632 11.05 -0.28 -16.41
C VAL A 632 12.51 0.09 -16.19
N SER A 633 12.85 0.48 -14.96
CA SER A 633 14.23 0.77 -14.55
C SER A 633 14.33 0.79 -13.02
N TYR A 634 15.50 0.49 -12.49
CA TYR A 634 15.88 0.85 -11.14
C TYR A 634 17.16 1.68 -11.19
N ASP A 635 17.15 2.84 -10.55
CA ASP A 635 18.32 3.71 -10.37
C ASP A 635 18.85 3.50 -8.96
N GLU A 636 20.04 2.91 -8.82
CA GLU A 636 20.67 2.61 -7.53
C GLU A 636 21.15 3.89 -6.81
N ALA A 637 21.50 4.96 -7.56
CA ALA A 637 22.01 6.20 -6.97
C ALA A 637 20.88 7.03 -6.33
N THR A 638 19.71 7.09 -6.97
CA THR A 638 18.52 7.74 -6.41
C THR A 638 17.59 6.78 -5.65
N ARG A 639 17.90 5.48 -5.66
CA ARG A 639 17.08 4.37 -5.11
C ARG A 639 15.65 4.38 -5.66
N THR A 640 15.49 4.74 -6.94
CA THR A 640 14.19 4.94 -7.59
C THR A 640 13.83 3.75 -8.48
N LEU A 641 12.76 3.05 -8.14
CA LEU A 641 12.17 1.97 -8.92
C LEU A 641 11.02 2.50 -9.78
N ARG A 642 11.12 2.36 -11.11
CA ARG A 642 10.03 2.66 -12.05
C ARG A 642 9.41 1.37 -12.58
N LEU A 643 8.09 1.27 -12.51
CA LEU A 643 7.32 0.08 -12.87
C LEU A 643 6.21 0.41 -13.86
N LYS A 644 5.83 -0.57 -14.66
CA LYS A 644 4.57 -0.58 -15.39
C LYS A 644 3.63 -1.62 -14.78
N PHE A 645 2.40 -1.23 -14.49
CA PHE A 645 1.38 -2.13 -13.96
C PHE A 645 0.15 -2.13 -14.86
N ASN A 646 -0.42 -3.31 -15.12
CA ASN A 646 -1.56 -3.46 -16.01
C ASN A 646 -2.79 -2.73 -15.46
N ALA A 647 -3.26 -1.70 -16.18
CA ALA A 647 -4.44 -0.93 -15.79
C ALA A 647 -5.74 -1.72 -15.96
N GLY A 648 -5.75 -2.65 -16.91
CA GLY A 648 -6.88 -3.51 -17.23
C GLY A 648 -7.18 -3.54 -18.73
N ASP A 649 -8.31 -4.17 -19.02
CA ASP A 649 -8.98 -4.09 -20.30
C ASP A 649 -9.58 -2.68 -20.50
N SER A 650 -9.79 -2.26 -21.75
CA SER A 650 -10.39 -0.96 -22.10
C SER A 650 -11.88 -0.86 -21.72
N ASP A 651 -12.50 -1.99 -21.39
CA ASP A 651 -13.91 -2.14 -21.03
C ASP A 651 -14.25 -1.34 -19.75
N PRO A 652 -15.10 -0.30 -19.85
CA PRO A 652 -15.50 0.52 -18.70
C PRO A 652 -16.20 -0.28 -17.59
N ALA A 653 -16.84 -1.40 -17.91
CA ALA A 653 -17.46 -2.29 -16.93
C ALA A 653 -16.45 -3.11 -16.10
N LYS A 654 -15.16 -3.11 -16.50
CA LYS A 654 -14.06 -3.84 -15.83
C LYS A 654 -13.10 -2.92 -15.05
N ASN A 655 -13.54 -1.70 -14.71
CA ASN A 655 -12.87 -0.76 -13.79
C ASN A 655 -12.83 -1.30 -12.34
N GLY A 656 -12.13 -2.42 -12.13
CA GLY A 656 -11.97 -3.08 -10.83
C GLY A 656 -10.77 -2.58 -10.03
N THR A 657 -10.80 -2.82 -8.73
CA THR A 657 -9.64 -2.66 -7.84
C THR A 657 -8.54 -3.65 -8.21
N ARG A 658 -7.29 -3.20 -8.25
CA ARG A 658 -6.11 -4.02 -8.55
C ARG A 658 -5.03 -3.79 -7.50
N THR A 659 -4.26 -4.83 -7.17
CA THR A 659 -3.17 -4.77 -6.21
C THR A 659 -1.92 -5.42 -6.79
N PHE A 660 -0.76 -4.80 -6.57
CA PHE A 660 0.55 -5.43 -6.79
C PHE A 660 1.41 -5.32 -5.53
N GLY A 661 2.46 -6.16 -5.46
CA GLY A 661 3.32 -6.27 -4.29
C GLY A 661 4.80 -6.27 -4.68
N ILE A 662 5.59 -5.40 -4.05
CA ILE A 662 7.04 -5.29 -4.22
C ILE A 662 7.72 -5.96 -3.01
N ASP A 663 8.27 -7.15 -3.26
CA ASP A 663 9.04 -7.90 -2.26
C ASP A 663 10.36 -7.17 -1.93
N PHE A 664 10.66 -7.02 -0.63
CA PHE A 664 11.89 -6.44 -0.12
C PHE A 664 12.45 -7.23 1.06
N THR A 665 13.71 -6.95 1.44
CA THR A 665 14.33 -7.39 2.70
C THR A 665 14.89 -6.18 3.44
N THR A 666 15.09 -6.28 4.76
CA THR A 666 15.85 -5.25 5.50
C THR A 666 17.35 -5.33 5.21
N ALA A 667 18.00 -4.17 5.24
CA ALA A 667 19.44 -4.00 5.13
C ALA A 667 20.13 -4.30 6.47
N LYS A 668 21.39 -4.74 6.41
CA LYS A 668 22.23 -4.97 7.58
C LYS A 668 22.63 -3.67 8.28
N ASN A 669 22.88 -3.77 9.58
CA ASN A 669 23.45 -2.71 10.42
C ASN A 669 22.65 -1.39 10.37
N PHE A 670 21.33 -1.48 10.25
CA PHE A 670 20.43 -0.34 10.16
C PHE A 670 19.53 -0.28 11.39
N LYS A 671 19.46 0.90 11.99
CA LYS A 671 18.46 1.29 12.98
C LYS A 671 17.79 2.59 12.50
N GLY A 672 16.48 2.67 12.65
CA GLY A 672 15.67 3.84 12.32
C GLY A 672 14.36 3.49 11.62
N THR A 673 13.74 4.49 11.01
CA THR A 673 12.57 4.29 10.17
C THR A 673 12.95 4.20 8.68
N ALA A 674 12.09 3.58 7.89
CA ALA A 674 12.24 3.48 6.45
C ALA A 674 10.89 3.79 5.76
N THR A 675 10.82 4.94 5.08
CA THR A 675 9.59 5.45 4.46
C THR A 675 9.57 5.25 2.95
N PHE A 676 8.78 4.29 2.46
CA PHE A 676 8.49 4.16 1.03
C PHE A 676 7.67 5.36 0.54
N LYS A 677 8.01 5.92 -0.63
CA LYS A 677 7.25 7.01 -1.28
C LYS A 677 6.82 6.55 -2.67
N VAL A 678 5.53 6.64 -3.00
CA VAL A 678 4.91 6.08 -4.21
C VAL A 678 4.11 7.17 -4.94
N THR A 679 4.41 7.37 -6.22
CA THR A 679 3.61 8.19 -7.14
C THR A 679 3.20 7.39 -8.37
N ALA A 680 2.17 7.84 -9.08
CA ALA A 680 1.64 7.15 -10.25
C ALA A 680 1.30 8.13 -11.38
N GLU A 681 1.65 7.74 -12.60
CA GLU A 681 1.19 8.33 -13.84
C GLU A 681 0.20 7.38 -14.53
N ILE A 682 -0.88 7.95 -15.06
CA ILE A 682 -2.04 7.20 -15.51
C ILE A 682 -2.30 7.46 -16.99
N LYS A 683 -2.89 6.47 -17.65
CA LYS A 683 -3.21 6.49 -19.07
C LYS A 683 -4.72 6.44 -19.25
N GLU A 684 -5.30 7.59 -19.57
CA GLU A 684 -6.72 7.72 -19.85
C GLU A 684 -7.12 6.95 -21.12
N GLY A 685 -8.30 6.34 -21.07
CA GLY A 685 -8.93 5.63 -22.17
C GLY A 685 -9.66 6.56 -23.14
N PHE A 686 -10.19 5.95 -24.20
CA PHE A 686 -10.71 6.65 -25.39
C PHE A 686 -12.19 6.98 -25.36
N THR A 687 -12.91 6.35 -24.44
CA THR A 687 -14.36 6.20 -24.50
C THR A 687 -14.91 6.37 -23.09
N ASP A 688 -15.92 7.21 -22.90
CA ASP A 688 -16.56 7.39 -21.59
C ASP A 688 -17.38 6.14 -21.16
N LEU A 689 -17.85 6.13 -19.91
CA LEU A 689 -18.68 5.05 -19.35
C LEU A 689 -20.02 4.85 -20.09
N GLN A 690 -20.48 5.79 -20.91
CA GLN A 690 -21.65 5.62 -21.79
C GLN A 690 -21.29 5.05 -23.17
N GLY A 691 -20.01 4.85 -23.49
CA GLY A 691 -19.56 4.33 -24.77
C GLY A 691 -19.39 5.41 -25.85
N ASN A 692 -19.29 6.70 -25.51
CA ASN A 692 -18.97 7.77 -26.46
C ASN A 692 -17.45 7.99 -26.54
N ARG A 693 -16.91 8.09 -27.75
CA ARG A 693 -15.48 8.32 -27.98
C ARG A 693 -15.06 9.77 -27.75
N VAL A 694 -14.26 9.96 -26.71
CA VAL A 694 -13.71 11.26 -26.28
C VAL A 694 -12.29 11.54 -26.79
N LEU A 695 -11.55 10.51 -27.23
CA LEU A 695 -10.25 10.64 -27.93
C LEU A 695 -10.14 9.67 -29.11
N GLU A 696 -9.35 10.05 -30.11
CA GLU A 696 -9.00 9.15 -31.22
C GLU A 696 -8.00 8.06 -30.78
N ASN A 697 -8.13 6.84 -31.33
CA ASN A 697 -7.26 5.71 -30.96
C ASN A 697 -5.80 6.00 -31.32
N THR A 698 -5.57 6.41 -32.57
CA THR A 698 -4.28 6.93 -33.04
C THR A 698 -3.81 8.16 -32.25
N GLY A 699 -4.72 8.87 -31.58
CA GLY A 699 -4.45 10.02 -30.71
C GLY A 699 -3.93 9.68 -29.31
N VAL A 700 -3.52 8.44 -29.04
CA VAL A 700 -2.95 8.04 -27.73
C VAL A 700 -1.81 7.04 -27.87
N VAL A 701 -1.96 6.04 -28.76
CA VAL A 701 -0.88 5.07 -29.01
C VAL A 701 0.21 5.61 -29.95
N ASN A 702 -0.03 6.73 -30.65
CA ASN A 702 0.98 7.38 -31.47
C ASN A 702 1.76 8.41 -30.63
N PRO A 703 3.10 8.35 -30.52
CA PRO A 703 3.90 9.39 -29.87
C PRO A 703 3.81 10.76 -30.56
N ASN A 704 3.34 10.81 -31.82
CA ASN A 704 3.06 12.04 -32.57
C ASN A 704 1.60 12.53 -32.40
N SER A 705 0.84 11.95 -31.46
CA SER A 705 -0.49 12.47 -31.12
C SER A 705 -0.40 13.88 -30.54
N PRO A 706 -1.35 14.80 -30.84
CA PRO A 706 -1.46 16.04 -30.10
C PRO A 706 -1.58 15.81 -28.58
N TYR A 707 -2.35 14.86 -28.08
CA TYR A 707 -2.53 14.72 -26.62
C TYR A 707 -1.69 13.57 -26.05
N ARG A 708 -0.71 13.91 -25.19
CA ARG A 708 -0.02 12.92 -24.34
C ARG A 708 -1.03 12.38 -23.32
N ASN A 709 -1.39 11.10 -23.42
CA ASN A 709 -2.40 10.50 -22.54
C ASN A 709 -1.88 10.12 -21.14
N THR A 710 -0.55 10.18 -20.93
CA THR A 710 0.09 9.98 -19.63
C THR A 710 0.07 11.28 -18.83
N PHE A 711 -0.41 11.24 -17.59
CA PHE A 711 -0.35 12.36 -16.65
C PHE A 711 -0.36 11.88 -15.19
N ASN A 712 0.06 12.74 -14.26
CA ASN A 712 0.05 12.47 -12.82
C ASN A 712 -1.38 12.13 -12.33
N ALA A 713 -1.55 10.97 -11.68
CA ALA A 713 -2.81 10.51 -11.08
C ALA A 713 -3.46 11.55 -10.16
N LEU A 714 -2.63 12.36 -9.50
CA LEU A 714 -3.00 13.34 -8.49
C LEU A 714 -3.08 14.76 -9.06
N GLY A 715 -2.78 14.97 -10.35
CA GLY A 715 -2.74 16.30 -10.97
C GLY A 715 -4.06 17.08 -10.95
N ASN A 716 -5.19 16.39 -10.74
CA ASN A 716 -6.52 16.97 -10.53
C ASN A 716 -7.01 16.79 -9.07
N THR A 717 -6.11 16.90 -8.09
CA THR A 717 -6.42 16.91 -6.66
C THR A 717 -6.08 18.27 -6.05
N ASP A 718 -6.51 18.52 -4.82
CA ASP A 718 -6.11 19.67 -4.01
C ASP A 718 -4.62 19.68 -3.61
N ASN A 719 -3.94 18.51 -3.62
CA ASN A 719 -2.51 18.38 -3.38
C ASN A 719 -1.83 17.53 -4.49
N PRO A 720 -1.52 18.11 -5.66
CA PRO A 720 -1.03 17.36 -6.82
C PRO A 720 0.41 16.83 -6.66
N ASP A 721 1.20 17.38 -5.75
CA ASP A 721 2.57 16.95 -5.45
C ASP A 721 2.63 15.86 -4.36
N TYR A 722 1.47 15.42 -3.85
CA TYR A 722 1.37 14.34 -2.87
C TYR A 722 2.01 13.03 -3.36
N TYR A 723 2.64 12.32 -2.46
CA TYR A 723 3.06 10.93 -2.63
C TYR A 723 2.41 10.04 -1.57
N TYR A 724 1.97 8.86 -1.96
CA TYR A 724 1.50 7.86 -1.01
C TYR A 724 2.70 7.26 -0.28
N ASN A 725 2.62 7.01 1.03
CA ASN A 725 3.75 6.52 1.78
C ASN A 725 3.42 5.53 2.90
N LYS A 726 4.42 4.69 3.19
CA LYS A 726 4.39 3.78 4.33
C LYS A 726 5.74 3.75 5.02
N THR A 727 5.72 3.93 6.33
CA THR A 727 6.89 3.90 7.20
C THR A 727 6.92 2.57 7.95
N ILE A 728 8.09 1.90 7.94
CA ILE A 728 8.38 0.74 8.78
C ILE A 728 9.52 1.07 9.74
N TYR A 729 9.56 0.38 10.88
CA TYR A 729 10.61 0.52 11.89
C TYR A 729 11.55 -0.69 11.78
N ILE A 730 12.85 -0.44 11.82
CA ILE A 730 13.88 -1.46 11.53
C ILE A 730 14.93 -1.41 12.63
N ASP A 731 15.28 -2.59 13.15
CA ASP A 731 16.48 -2.81 13.96
C ASP A 731 17.17 -4.10 13.52
N THR A 732 18.26 -3.99 12.75
CA THR A 732 19.04 -5.14 12.27
C THR A 732 20.39 -5.29 12.98
N ILE A 733 20.63 -4.53 14.05
CA ILE A 733 21.85 -4.60 14.85
C ILE A 733 21.63 -5.59 16.00
N LYS A 734 22.54 -6.54 16.17
CA LYS A 734 22.48 -7.45 17.32
C LYS A 734 22.66 -6.67 18.64
N PRO A 735 21.93 -7.02 19.72
CA PRO A 735 22.22 -6.50 21.04
C PRO A 735 23.63 -6.93 21.50
N VAL A 736 24.26 -6.10 22.32
CA VAL A 736 25.62 -6.33 22.83
C VAL A 736 25.65 -7.62 23.66
N THR A 737 26.68 -8.43 23.44
CA THR A 737 26.93 -9.69 24.17
C THR A 737 26.99 -9.45 25.69
N PRO A 738 26.25 -10.22 26.51
CA PRO A 738 26.32 -10.11 27.96
C PRO A 738 27.65 -10.64 28.50
N THR A 739 27.90 -10.50 29.81
CA THR A 739 28.96 -11.25 30.48
C THR A 739 28.38 -12.12 31.59
N VAL A 740 29.02 -13.25 31.85
CA VAL A 740 28.65 -14.19 32.91
C VAL A 740 29.94 -14.63 33.59
N GLU A 741 29.94 -14.64 34.92
CA GLU A 741 31.15 -14.97 35.68
C GLU A 741 31.41 -16.49 35.71
N PRO A 742 32.69 -16.92 35.83
CA PRO A 742 33.02 -18.32 36.03
C PRO A 742 32.31 -18.91 37.25
N VAL A 743 32.01 -20.19 37.15
CA VAL A 743 31.25 -20.94 38.15
C VAL A 743 32.19 -21.95 38.79
N HIS A 744 32.56 -21.70 40.04
CA HIS A 744 33.50 -22.50 40.83
C HIS A 744 32.74 -23.61 41.56
N THR A 745 33.12 -24.88 41.41
CA THR A 745 32.35 -26.02 41.93
C THR A 745 33.15 -27.32 42.14
N ASP A 746 32.76 -28.09 43.15
CA ASP A 746 33.20 -29.47 43.34
C ASP A 746 32.31 -30.44 42.54
N SER A 747 32.95 -31.28 41.74
CA SER A 747 32.38 -32.34 40.91
C SER A 747 32.53 -33.71 41.60
N ILE A 748 31.97 -33.88 42.81
CA ILE A 748 32.12 -35.12 43.61
C ILE A 748 31.75 -36.32 42.73
N ASN A 749 32.77 -37.10 42.34
CA ASN A 749 32.78 -37.96 41.15
C ASN A 749 31.52 -38.85 41.00
N GLY A 750 30.48 -38.32 40.36
CA GLY A 750 29.21 -39.00 40.07
C GLY A 750 28.15 -39.02 41.19
N GLU A 751 28.39 -38.45 42.39
CA GLU A 751 27.35 -38.35 43.42
C GLU A 751 26.49 -37.10 43.22
N LYS A 752 25.21 -37.31 42.88
CA LYS A 752 24.21 -36.24 42.65
C LYS A 752 23.69 -35.61 43.95
N THR A 753 24.55 -35.29 44.90
CA THR A 753 24.18 -34.55 46.12
C THR A 753 24.77 -33.15 46.03
N ASP A 754 23.90 -32.13 45.98
CA ASP A 754 24.22 -30.74 45.67
C ASP A 754 25.01 -29.98 46.77
N LYS A 755 25.95 -30.61 47.47
CA LYS A 755 26.46 -30.11 48.75
C LYS A 755 27.31 -28.83 48.63
N ASN A 756 28.18 -28.75 47.62
CA ASN A 756 29.07 -27.58 47.39
C ASN A 756 28.76 -26.83 46.08
N GLN A 757 27.68 -27.22 45.39
CA GLN A 757 27.32 -26.71 44.08
C GLN A 757 26.82 -25.25 44.17
N PRO A 758 27.32 -24.32 43.34
CA PRO A 758 26.89 -22.93 43.36
C PRO A 758 25.41 -22.79 42.99
N THR A 759 24.67 -22.07 43.83
CA THR A 759 23.22 -21.89 43.73
C THR A 759 22.79 -20.72 42.84
N GLU A 760 23.73 -19.88 42.42
CA GLU A 760 23.51 -18.62 41.73
C GLU A 760 24.54 -18.40 40.62
N LEU A 761 24.12 -17.75 39.53
CA LEU A 761 24.97 -17.21 38.47
C LEU A 761 24.92 -15.69 38.50
N LEU A 762 26.06 -15.05 38.31
CA LEU A 762 26.16 -13.60 38.21
C LEU A 762 26.34 -13.19 36.74
N ILE A 763 25.32 -12.53 36.18
CA ILE A 763 25.26 -12.14 34.77
C ILE A 763 25.16 -10.62 34.65
N SER A 764 26.13 -9.99 33.98
CA SER A 764 26.03 -8.57 33.63
C SER A 764 25.34 -8.42 32.27
N VAL A 765 24.32 -7.56 32.23
CA VAL A 765 23.67 -7.16 30.98
C VAL A 765 24.26 -5.81 30.57
N PRO A 766 24.72 -5.62 29.32
CA PRO A 766 25.20 -4.33 28.88
C PRO A 766 24.05 -3.34 28.93
N THR A 767 24.22 -2.23 29.65
CA THR A 767 23.35 -1.07 29.41
C THR A 767 23.59 -0.62 27.98
N GLU A 768 22.56 -0.68 27.14
CA GLU A 768 22.57 -0.07 25.81
C GLU A 768 22.70 1.45 25.96
N LYS A 769 23.94 1.91 26.06
CA LYS A 769 24.35 3.31 25.91
C LYS A 769 24.70 3.60 24.44
N ASP A 770 23.99 2.95 23.52
CA ASP A 770 24.12 3.23 22.11
C ASP A 770 23.47 4.58 21.84
N THR A 771 24.26 5.65 21.80
CA THR A 771 23.74 7.02 21.61
C THR A 771 23.20 7.25 20.20
N ASN A 772 23.42 6.30 19.29
CA ASN A 772 23.13 6.40 17.87
C ASN A 772 22.02 5.42 17.46
N LEU A 773 20.97 5.31 18.28
CA LEU A 773 19.79 4.47 18.00
C LEU A 773 19.10 4.82 16.66
N THR A 774 19.30 6.02 16.14
CA THR A 774 18.95 6.38 14.76
C THR A 774 19.73 7.63 14.30
N ASP A 775 19.72 7.91 12.99
CA ASP A 775 20.20 9.15 12.38
C ASP A 775 19.15 10.27 12.62
N VAL A 776 19.29 10.97 13.75
CA VAL A 776 18.38 12.06 14.17
C VAL A 776 18.15 13.11 13.06
N PRO A 777 19.18 13.66 12.38
CA PRO A 777 18.98 14.54 11.24
C PRO A 777 18.10 13.96 10.12
N ARG A 778 18.35 12.71 9.71
CA ARG A 778 17.55 12.02 8.67
C ARG A 778 16.11 11.84 9.10
N GLU A 779 15.87 11.31 10.31
CA GLU A 779 14.51 11.07 10.81
C GLU A 779 13.71 12.38 10.87
N LYS A 780 14.29 13.48 11.39
CA LYS A 780 13.62 14.79 11.41
C LYS A 780 13.25 15.29 10.02
N GLN A 781 14.13 15.10 9.04
CA GLN A 781 13.87 15.48 7.65
C GLN A 781 12.73 14.65 7.05
N ASP A 782 12.72 13.32 7.25
CA ASP A 782 11.66 12.46 6.73
C ASP A 782 10.31 12.68 7.46
N ILE A 783 10.32 13.01 8.76
CA ILE A 783 9.13 13.46 9.51
C ILE A 783 8.58 14.74 8.89
N ALA A 784 9.41 15.77 8.72
CA ALA A 784 8.98 17.07 8.17
C ALA A 784 8.49 16.97 6.71
N ASP A 785 9.11 16.12 5.89
CA ASP A 785 8.67 15.88 4.51
C ASP A 785 7.37 15.06 4.45
N ASN A 786 7.19 14.10 5.37
CA ASN A 786 5.94 13.35 5.53
C ASN A 786 4.79 14.25 6.02
N ASP A 787 5.07 15.12 6.98
CA ASP A 787 4.08 16.04 7.55
C ASP A 787 3.63 17.09 6.52
N ARG A 788 4.59 17.69 5.79
CA ARG A 788 4.26 18.57 4.65
C ARG A 788 3.44 17.86 3.57
N ASN A 789 3.71 16.59 3.31
CA ASN A 789 2.97 15.79 2.34
C ASN A 789 1.53 15.51 2.81
N ASN A 790 1.35 15.13 4.07
CA ASN A 790 0.05 14.72 4.61
C ASN A 790 -0.80 15.89 5.16
N GLY A 791 -0.26 17.10 5.23
CA GLY A 791 -0.94 18.25 5.85
C GLY A 791 -0.97 18.16 7.38
N THR A 792 0.00 17.46 7.98
CA THR A 792 0.21 17.36 9.43
C THR A 792 1.38 18.24 9.87
N ASP A 793 1.55 18.43 11.18
CA ASP A 793 2.63 19.22 11.79
C ASP A 793 2.92 18.63 13.18
N ARG A 794 3.85 17.66 13.26
CA ARG A 794 4.26 17.01 14.52
C ARG A 794 5.60 17.57 14.99
N ASP A 795 5.79 17.56 16.31
CA ASP A 795 7.08 17.91 16.90
C ASP A 795 8.14 16.85 16.57
N ALA A 796 9.07 17.20 15.69
CA ALA A 796 10.06 16.27 15.17
C ALA A 796 11.10 15.81 16.21
N ASP A 797 11.25 16.51 17.34
CA ASP A 797 12.05 16.04 18.47
C ASP A 797 11.33 14.92 19.23
N THR A 798 10.06 15.14 19.58
CA THR A 798 9.18 14.14 20.24
C THR A 798 9.03 12.88 19.39
N GLU A 799 8.78 13.01 18.09
CA GLU A 799 8.64 11.84 17.19
C GLU A 799 9.97 11.07 17.06
N VAL A 800 11.12 11.75 17.09
CA VAL A 800 12.42 11.09 17.12
C VAL A 800 12.68 10.38 18.44
N ASP A 801 12.25 10.94 19.57
CA ASP A 801 12.36 10.26 20.87
C ASP A 801 11.44 9.03 20.94
N ASN A 802 10.23 9.09 20.35
CA ASN A 802 9.37 7.92 20.15
C ASN A 802 10.07 6.84 19.30
N ILE A 803 10.76 7.22 18.22
CA ILE A 803 11.55 6.29 17.38
C ILE A 803 12.70 5.65 18.19
N LYS A 804 13.41 6.43 19.02
CA LYS A 804 14.47 5.91 19.92
C LYS A 804 13.89 5.00 21.01
N GLU A 805 12.69 5.26 21.49
CA GLU A 805 12.03 4.36 22.45
C GLU A 805 11.57 3.07 21.78
N ALA A 806 11.03 3.12 20.57
CA ALA A 806 10.60 1.95 19.83
C ALA A 806 11.78 1.01 19.47
N ILE A 807 12.94 1.56 19.13
CA ILE A 807 14.10 0.83 18.58
C ILE A 807 15.14 0.49 19.67
N GLY A 808 15.85 -0.63 19.52
CA GLY A 808 16.82 -1.10 20.51
C GLY A 808 16.19 -1.61 21.81
N GLY A 809 17.05 -1.89 22.78
CA GLY A 809 16.67 -2.41 24.09
C GLY A 809 16.47 -3.93 24.14
N VAL A 810 17.25 -4.60 24.98
CA VAL A 810 17.04 -6.00 25.37
C VAL A 810 15.67 -6.23 26.02
N THR A 811 14.95 -7.27 25.59
CA THR A 811 13.63 -7.71 26.10
C THR A 811 13.69 -9.02 26.88
N SER A 812 14.58 -9.93 26.51
CA SER A 812 14.68 -11.25 27.14
C SER A 812 16.11 -11.78 27.12
N MET A 813 16.37 -12.78 27.96
CA MET A 813 17.66 -13.47 28.08
C MET A 813 17.42 -14.97 28.19
N LYS A 814 18.30 -15.76 27.58
CA LYS A 814 18.32 -17.22 27.72
C LYS A 814 19.64 -17.64 28.36
N VAL A 815 19.55 -18.41 29.45
CA VAL A 815 20.68 -19.05 30.11
C VAL A 815 20.55 -20.56 29.87
N THR A 816 21.47 -21.13 29.12
CA THR A 816 21.53 -22.56 28.82
C THR A 816 22.56 -23.21 29.74
N LEU A 817 22.07 -24.13 30.58
CA LEU A 817 22.88 -24.90 31.53
C LEU A 817 23.28 -26.26 30.93
N PRO A 818 24.35 -26.90 31.42
CA PRO A 818 24.82 -28.15 30.86
C PRO A 818 23.76 -29.25 31.03
N ASN A 819 23.55 -30.04 29.97
CA ASN A 819 22.55 -31.11 29.91
C ASN A 819 21.07 -30.71 30.15
N SER A 820 20.74 -29.42 30.31
CA SER A 820 19.34 -28.98 30.36
C SER A 820 18.73 -28.91 28.95
N LYS A 821 17.55 -29.54 28.78
CA LYS A 821 16.73 -29.39 27.56
C LYS A 821 15.94 -28.08 27.51
N THR A 822 15.88 -27.34 28.62
CA THR A 822 15.07 -26.13 28.76
C THR A 822 15.93 -25.02 29.35
N PRO A 823 16.31 -23.99 28.56
CA PRO A 823 17.02 -22.82 29.06
C PRO A 823 16.19 -22.06 30.10
N ILE A 824 16.86 -21.47 31.10
CA ILE A 824 16.23 -20.48 31.97
C ILE A 824 15.98 -19.24 31.12
N THR A 825 14.73 -18.78 31.08
CA THR A 825 14.35 -17.58 30.33
C THR A 825 14.03 -16.45 31.29
N LEU A 826 14.75 -15.34 31.17
CA LEU A 826 14.44 -14.10 31.87
C LEU A 826 13.74 -13.15 30.90
N ASN A 827 12.74 -12.42 31.39
CA ASN A 827 12.06 -11.37 30.64
C ASN A 827 12.29 -10.03 31.36
N LYS A 828 12.56 -8.97 30.59
CA LYS A 828 12.71 -7.61 31.10
C LYS A 828 11.33 -6.94 31.17
N LYS A 829 11.07 -6.26 32.28
CA LYS A 829 9.97 -5.33 32.50
C LYS A 829 10.56 -3.94 32.82
N GLU A 830 9.70 -2.94 32.89
CA GLU A 830 10.07 -1.56 33.23
C GLU A 830 10.90 -1.47 34.53
N ASP A 831 10.54 -2.25 35.55
CA ASP A 831 11.15 -2.19 36.88
C ASP A 831 12.30 -3.21 37.10
N GLY A 832 12.59 -4.10 36.15
CA GLY A 832 13.69 -5.07 36.26
C GLY A 832 13.51 -6.36 35.45
N TRP A 833 14.35 -7.36 35.75
CA TRP A 833 14.32 -8.67 35.11
C TRP A 833 13.50 -9.69 35.92
N TYR A 834 12.88 -10.65 35.24
CA TYR A 834 11.95 -11.61 35.83
C TYR A 834 12.15 -13.03 35.29
N ILE A 835 12.09 -14.04 36.17
CA ILE A 835 11.96 -15.46 35.83
C ILE A 835 10.52 -15.87 36.15
N GLY A 836 9.70 -16.07 35.11
CA GLY A 836 8.25 -16.20 35.26
C GLY A 836 7.65 -14.94 35.89
N GLU A 837 7.06 -15.09 37.08
CA GLU A 837 6.48 -13.96 37.84
C GLU A 837 7.45 -13.38 38.89
N THR A 838 8.56 -14.06 39.19
CA THR A 838 9.53 -13.68 40.23
C THR A 838 10.56 -12.68 39.70
N LYS A 839 10.72 -11.55 40.39
CA LYS A 839 11.75 -10.55 40.08
C LYS A 839 13.15 -11.09 40.43
N VAL A 840 14.11 -10.89 39.54
CA VAL A 840 15.51 -11.31 39.70
C VAL A 840 16.25 -10.27 40.55
N GLU A 841 17.01 -10.73 41.54
CA GLU A 841 17.86 -9.86 42.36
C GLU A 841 19.00 -9.26 41.51
N VAL A 842 19.38 -8.03 41.84
CA VAL A 842 20.54 -7.36 41.25
C VAL A 842 21.58 -7.11 42.33
N ARG A 843 22.75 -7.74 42.21
CA ARG A 843 23.88 -7.64 43.14
C ARG A 843 25.08 -7.06 42.39
N ASP A 844 25.61 -5.93 42.85
CA ASP A 844 26.70 -5.18 42.21
C ASP A 844 26.50 -4.92 40.70
N GLY A 845 25.26 -4.66 40.30
CA GLY A 845 24.86 -4.43 38.90
C GLY A 845 24.70 -5.69 38.04
N LYS A 846 24.90 -6.89 38.60
CA LYS A 846 24.72 -8.18 37.94
C LYS A 846 23.41 -8.82 38.35
N LEU A 847 22.77 -9.53 37.43
CA LEU A 847 21.58 -10.35 37.71
C LEU A 847 22.00 -11.63 38.43
N VAL A 848 21.31 -11.93 39.53
CA VAL A 848 21.50 -13.16 40.32
C VAL A 848 20.53 -14.22 39.82
N VAL A 849 20.99 -15.12 38.95
CA VAL A 849 20.14 -16.14 38.31
C VAL A 849 20.29 -17.48 39.05
N PRO A 850 19.22 -18.04 39.63
CA PRO A 850 19.32 -19.28 40.40
C PRO A 850 19.66 -20.48 39.52
N VAL A 851 20.59 -21.31 39.98
CA VAL A 851 20.94 -22.61 39.38
C VAL A 851 19.92 -23.65 39.88
N PRO A 852 19.20 -24.36 39.00
CA PRO A 852 18.30 -25.43 39.40
C PRO A 852 19.04 -26.57 40.09
N LYS A 853 18.46 -27.09 41.16
CA LYS A 853 18.98 -28.24 41.89
C LYS A 853 19.16 -29.46 40.96
N GLY A 854 20.28 -30.16 41.07
CA GLY A 854 20.65 -31.30 40.22
C GLY A 854 21.21 -30.90 38.85
N THR A 855 21.62 -29.65 38.64
CA THR A 855 22.37 -29.23 37.44
C THR A 855 23.73 -29.92 37.41
N ASP A 856 24.13 -30.43 36.25
CA ASP A 856 25.46 -31.01 36.04
C ASP A 856 26.47 -29.88 35.79
N LEU A 857 27.26 -29.54 36.81
CA LEU A 857 28.40 -28.64 36.69
C LEU A 857 29.73 -29.40 36.72
N THR A 858 29.89 -30.42 35.86
CA THR A 858 31.23 -30.97 35.55
C THR A 858 32.15 -29.85 35.05
N GLU A 859 33.45 -29.89 35.42
CA GLU A 859 34.49 -28.97 34.90
C GLU A 859 34.40 -28.81 33.36
N ALA A 860 34.28 -27.55 32.92
CA ALA A 860 34.02 -27.18 31.53
C ALA A 860 34.64 -25.81 31.17
N ASN A 861 35.51 -25.81 30.17
CA ASN A 861 36.17 -24.63 29.61
C ASN A 861 36.32 -24.79 28.07
N GLU A 862 37.09 -23.94 27.41
CA GLU A 862 37.21 -23.96 25.94
C GLU A 862 37.91 -25.21 25.38
N THR A 863 38.75 -25.86 26.19
CA THR A 863 39.49 -27.08 25.81
C THR A 863 38.89 -28.36 26.40
N THR A 864 38.25 -28.27 27.57
CA THR A 864 37.68 -29.39 28.32
C THR A 864 36.17 -29.25 28.34
N ASN A 865 35.43 -30.21 27.78
CA ASN A 865 33.96 -30.20 27.74
C ASN A 865 33.32 -28.86 27.26
N PRO A 866 33.71 -28.28 26.11
CA PRO A 866 33.23 -26.96 25.68
C PRO A 866 31.70 -26.86 25.55
N ASP A 867 31.03 -27.95 25.17
CA ASP A 867 29.56 -28.03 25.09
C ASP A 867 28.86 -28.05 26.46
N LYS A 868 29.61 -28.24 27.56
CA LYS A 868 29.15 -28.12 28.95
C LYS A 868 29.44 -26.73 29.57
N ARG A 869 29.87 -25.74 28.79
CA ARG A 869 29.95 -24.35 29.29
C ARG A 869 28.55 -23.76 29.44
N ILE A 870 28.35 -22.89 30.44
CA ILE A 870 27.08 -22.16 30.59
C ILE A 870 27.01 -21.09 29.51
N LYS A 871 25.96 -21.11 28.70
CA LYS A 871 25.79 -20.19 27.56
C LYS A 871 24.70 -19.18 27.84
N VAL A 872 25.01 -17.89 27.66
CA VAL A 872 24.05 -16.78 27.85
C VAL A 872 23.89 -15.98 26.56
N THR A 873 22.65 -15.75 26.14
CA THR A 873 22.29 -14.82 25.06
C THR A 873 21.19 -13.87 25.50
N VAL A 874 21.16 -12.66 24.93
CA VAL A 874 20.05 -11.71 25.07
C VAL A 874 19.35 -11.50 23.73
N LEU A 875 18.07 -11.14 23.78
CA LEU A 875 17.29 -10.70 22.62
C LEU A 875 16.81 -9.27 22.81
N ASP A 876 16.77 -8.50 21.73
CA ASP A 876 16.23 -7.14 21.68
C ASP A 876 14.71 -7.09 21.44
N LYS A 877 14.15 -5.91 21.18
CA LYS A 877 12.73 -5.72 20.81
C LYS A 877 12.38 -6.28 19.43
N ALA A 878 13.31 -6.31 18.48
CA ALA A 878 13.11 -6.89 17.15
C ALA A 878 13.24 -8.42 17.12
N GLY A 879 13.80 -9.01 18.19
CA GLY A 879 14.13 -10.42 18.29
C GLY A 879 15.43 -10.81 17.59
N ASN A 880 16.38 -9.88 17.42
CA ASN A 880 17.77 -10.26 17.14
C ASN A 880 18.39 -10.86 18.41
N GLU A 881 19.16 -11.93 18.26
CA GLU A 881 19.88 -12.58 19.37
C GLU A 881 21.35 -12.13 19.35
N SER A 882 21.88 -11.80 20.53
CA SER A 882 23.29 -11.44 20.71
C SER A 882 24.22 -12.58 20.27
N ASP A 883 25.50 -12.27 20.08
CA ASP A 883 26.49 -13.35 20.14
C ASP A 883 26.51 -13.96 21.56
N PRO A 884 26.86 -15.25 21.71
CA PRO A 884 26.79 -15.93 22.99
C PRO A 884 27.96 -15.58 23.91
N ALA A 885 27.65 -15.28 25.17
CA ALA A 885 28.61 -15.30 26.25
C ALA A 885 28.72 -16.73 26.82
N TYR A 886 29.90 -17.11 27.27
CA TYR A 886 30.14 -18.42 27.90
C TYR A 886 30.83 -18.26 29.25
N ALA A 887 30.28 -18.88 30.29
CA ALA A 887 30.97 -19.07 31.56
C ALA A 887 31.74 -20.39 31.55
N ASN A 888 32.92 -20.39 32.15
CA ASN A 888 33.60 -21.63 32.49
C ASN A 888 32.98 -22.20 33.76
N VAL A 889 32.92 -23.52 33.83
CA VAL A 889 32.74 -24.27 35.08
C VAL A 889 34.13 -24.70 35.51
N LEU A 890 34.60 -24.16 36.62
CA LEU A 890 35.93 -24.40 37.17
C LEU A 890 35.79 -25.26 38.42
N ASN A 891 36.69 -26.22 38.55
CA ASN A 891 37.15 -26.72 39.85
C ASN A 891 38.58 -26.15 39.93
N GLU A 892 38.88 -25.33 40.92
CA GLU A 892 40.25 -24.87 41.18
C GLU A 892 41.01 -25.83 42.10
N ALA A 893 42.33 -25.72 42.15
CA ALA A 893 43.13 -26.53 43.07
C ALA A 893 43.31 -25.74 44.37
N PRO A 894 43.32 -26.41 45.54
CA PRO A 894 43.39 -25.73 46.82
C PRO A 894 44.70 -24.99 46.96
N THR A 895 44.70 -23.91 47.74
CA THR A 895 45.90 -23.15 48.08
C THR A 895 46.40 -23.59 49.46
N VAL A 896 47.73 -23.67 49.63
CA VAL A 896 48.36 -24.03 50.91
C VAL A 896 49.29 -22.91 51.37
N ALA A 897 49.20 -22.55 52.65
CA ALA A 897 50.02 -21.55 53.30
C ALA A 897 50.65 -22.14 54.57
N VAL A 898 51.86 -21.72 54.93
CA VAL A 898 52.58 -22.22 56.10
C VAL A 898 52.97 -21.04 57.00
N GLU A 899 52.54 -21.07 58.27
CA GLU A 899 52.87 -20.04 59.27
C GLU A 899 54.40 -20.01 59.54
N LYS A 900 55.01 -21.19 59.74
CA LYS A 900 56.43 -21.34 60.02
C LYS A 900 57.13 -22.19 58.96
N LYS A 901 57.74 -21.53 57.97
CA LYS A 901 58.49 -22.19 56.90
C LYS A 901 59.83 -22.75 57.37
N ASP A 902 60.44 -22.16 58.40
CA ASP A 902 61.72 -22.60 58.94
C ASP A 902 61.52 -23.07 60.38
N LEU A 903 61.77 -24.37 60.60
CA LEU A 903 61.65 -25.05 61.87
C LEU A 903 63.03 -25.44 62.37
N TYR A 904 63.28 -25.22 63.65
CA TYR A 904 64.55 -25.57 64.28
C TYR A 904 64.30 -26.64 65.33
N VAL A 905 65.15 -27.67 65.35
CA VAL A 905 65.05 -28.79 66.29
C VAL A 905 66.45 -29.22 66.68
N TYR A 906 66.68 -29.49 67.97
CA TYR A 906 67.93 -30.11 68.39
C TYR A 906 67.93 -31.60 68.07
N LYS A 907 69.10 -32.13 67.71
CA LYS A 907 69.34 -33.54 67.41
C LYS A 907 68.64 -34.48 68.40
N THR A 908 67.66 -35.23 67.93
CA THR A 908 66.81 -36.10 68.74
C THR A 908 67.45 -37.48 68.95
N LYS A 909 66.95 -38.22 69.95
CA LYS A 909 67.19 -39.67 70.03
C LYS A 909 66.27 -40.38 69.04
N GLU A 910 66.55 -41.65 68.71
CA GLU A 910 65.74 -42.44 67.77
C GLU A 910 64.26 -42.52 68.18
N ALA A 911 63.98 -42.65 69.49
CA ALA A 911 62.62 -42.70 70.03
C ALA A 911 61.86 -41.37 69.95
N ASP A 912 62.58 -40.24 69.82
CA ASP A 912 62.04 -38.88 69.80
C ASP A 912 62.11 -38.25 68.39
N LYS A 913 62.39 -39.06 67.36
CA LYS A 913 62.55 -38.64 65.97
C LYS A 913 61.27 -38.04 65.42
N TRP A 914 61.36 -36.86 64.79
CA TRP A 914 60.18 -36.22 64.20
C TRP A 914 59.66 -37.05 63.01
N ASN A 915 58.35 -37.24 63.01
CA ASN A 915 57.58 -37.76 61.89
C ASN A 915 56.86 -36.61 61.15
N ASN A 916 56.15 -36.93 60.07
CA ASN A 916 55.40 -35.95 59.29
C ASN A 916 54.41 -35.15 60.16
N ASP A 917 53.68 -35.82 61.06
CA ASP A 917 52.72 -35.18 61.97
C ASP A 917 53.38 -34.12 62.85
N LYS A 918 54.59 -34.40 63.36
CA LYS A 918 55.33 -33.45 64.20
C LYS A 918 55.85 -32.24 63.41
N VAL A 919 56.18 -32.43 62.13
CA VAL A 919 56.50 -31.31 61.22
C VAL A 919 55.24 -30.47 60.98
N LEU A 920 54.08 -31.07 60.71
CA LEU A 920 52.83 -30.35 60.48
C LEU A 920 52.37 -29.58 61.74
N GLU A 921 52.43 -30.20 62.92
CA GLU A 921 52.15 -29.57 64.22
C GLU A 921 52.97 -28.27 64.43
N LYS A 922 54.24 -28.29 63.99
CA LYS A 922 55.21 -27.20 64.19
C LYS A 922 55.16 -26.15 63.09
N ALA A 923 54.99 -26.56 61.84
CA ALA A 923 54.88 -25.69 60.67
C ALA A 923 53.57 -24.89 60.67
N LYS A 924 52.51 -25.49 61.26
CA LYS A 924 51.12 -25.00 61.23
C LYS A 924 50.70 -24.56 59.82
N PRO A 925 50.62 -25.51 58.86
CA PRO A 925 50.06 -25.18 57.57
C PRO A 925 48.54 -25.00 57.67
N SER A 926 48.02 -24.11 56.84
CA SER A 926 46.61 -23.95 56.55
C SER A 926 46.38 -24.15 55.06
N ALA A 927 45.16 -24.49 54.68
CA ALA A 927 44.72 -24.50 53.29
C ALA A 927 43.43 -23.70 53.15
N THR A 928 43.23 -23.15 51.95
CA THR A 928 42.02 -22.43 51.58
C THR A 928 41.65 -22.76 50.13
N ASP A 929 40.36 -22.90 49.86
CA ASP A 929 39.81 -23.30 48.57
C ASP A 929 38.44 -22.65 48.35
N LEU A 930 38.15 -22.19 47.13
CA LEU A 930 36.93 -21.38 46.88
C LEU A 930 35.66 -22.24 46.80
N GLU A 931 35.82 -23.54 46.61
CA GLU A 931 34.77 -24.53 46.46
C GLU A 931 34.53 -25.27 47.79
N ASP A 932 35.57 -25.88 48.35
CA ASP A 932 35.50 -26.68 49.58
C ASP A 932 35.20 -25.86 50.86
N ASP A 933 35.73 -24.62 51.00
CA ASP A 933 35.48 -23.81 52.21
C ASP A 933 34.05 -23.23 52.26
N ARG A 934 33.29 -23.37 51.16
CA ARG A 934 32.02 -22.64 50.92
C ARG A 934 30.85 -23.15 51.74
N ASP A 935 30.78 -24.46 51.99
CA ASP A 935 29.68 -25.07 52.76
C ASP A 935 29.89 -24.93 54.29
N GLY A 936 31.10 -24.55 54.71
CA GLY A 936 31.50 -24.40 56.11
C GLY A 936 31.65 -25.71 56.87
N VAL A 937 31.66 -26.86 56.19
CA VAL A 937 31.75 -28.18 56.81
C VAL A 937 33.22 -28.61 56.92
N ASP A 938 33.66 -29.07 58.08
CA ASP A 938 35.08 -29.43 58.29
C ASP A 938 35.53 -30.70 57.53
N SER A 939 34.61 -31.47 56.94
CA SER A 939 34.93 -32.71 56.19
C SER A 939 35.16 -32.51 54.69
N THR A 940 34.77 -31.35 54.15
CA THR A 940 35.00 -30.93 52.76
C THR A 940 36.31 -30.17 52.65
N LYS A 941 36.64 -29.33 53.64
CA LYS A 941 37.88 -28.52 53.67
C LYS A 941 39.15 -29.26 53.25
N PRO A 942 40.07 -28.60 52.50
CA PRO A 942 41.26 -29.25 51.99
C PRO A 942 42.18 -29.78 53.10
N THR A 943 42.61 -31.03 52.94
CA THR A 943 43.49 -31.71 53.90
C THR A 943 44.95 -31.42 53.58
N VAL A 944 45.73 -30.93 54.56
CA VAL A 944 47.17 -30.74 54.39
C VAL A 944 47.94 -31.99 54.80
N ALA A 945 48.83 -32.46 53.93
CA ALA A 945 49.76 -33.55 54.20
C ALA A 945 51.19 -33.18 53.77
N VAL A 946 52.17 -33.94 54.29
CA VAL A 946 53.54 -33.93 53.76
C VAL A 946 53.55 -34.72 52.45
N SER A 947 53.83 -34.06 51.31
CA SER A 947 53.94 -34.70 50.00
C SER A 947 55.31 -35.36 49.79
N ASP A 948 56.36 -34.77 50.36
CA ASP A 948 57.71 -35.30 50.38
C ASP A 948 58.36 -35.01 51.75
N ALA A 949 58.78 -36.06 52.44
CA ALA A 949 59.42 -35.95 53.75
C ALA A 949 60.90 -35.51 53.67
N GLY A 950 61.48 -35.34 52.48
CA GLY A 950 62.85 -34.84 52.30
C GLY A 950 63.94 -35.73 52.89
N ASN A 951 63.62 -37.00 53.19
CA ASN A 951 64.43 -37.90 54.02
C ASN A 951 64.78 -37.33 55.40
N LEU A 952 63.87 -36.56 56.02
CA LEU A 952 64.04 -35.96 57.35
C LEU A 952 64.54 -36.98 58.38
N ASP A 953 65.67 -36.65 59.01
CA ASP A 953 66.26 -37.49 60.04
C ASP A 953 66.80 -36.65 61.19
N THR A 954 65.92 -36.27 62.12
CA THR A 954 66.28 -35.43 63.27
C THR A 954 67.30 -36.07 64.22
N THR A 955 67.71 -37.32 63.99
CA THR A 955 68.86 -37.94 64.69
C THR A 955 70.22 -37.52 64.12
N LYS A 956 70.25 -36.81 62.98
CA LYS A 956 71.43 -36.33 62.28
C LYS A 956 71.33 -34.81 62.09
N VAL A 957 72.46 -34.14 62.32
CA VAL A 957 72.59 -32.68 62.15
C VAL A 957 72.61 -32.36 60.66
N GLY A 958 71.83 -31.36 60.24
CA GLY A 958 71.70 -30.97 58.83
C GLY A 958 70.40 -30.24 58.54
N ASP A 959 70.30 -29.69 57.33
CA ASP A 959 69.12 -28.99 56.82
C ASP A 959 68.30 -29.93 55.95
N TYR A 960 67.01 -30.05 56.23
CA TYR A 960 66.09 -30.95 55.54
C TYR A 960 64.93 -30.17 54.92
N THR A 961 64.64 -30.42 53.65
CA THR A 961 63.54 -29.77 52.92
C THR A 961 62.33 -30.69 52.89
N VAL A 962 61.37 -30.47 53.79
CA VAL A 962 60.07 -31.14 53.78
C VAL A 962 59.13 -30.35 52.87
N LYS A 963 58.28 -31.03 52.10
CA LYS A 963 57.22 -30.40 51.30
C LYS A 963 55.85 -30.72 51.87
N VAL A 964 55.01 -29.71 51.95
CA VAL A 964 53.59 -29.83 52.31
C VAL A 964 52.72 -29.45 51.10
N GLN A 965 51.58 -30.11 51.00
CA GLN A 965 50.62 -29.96 49.92
C GLN A 965 49.22 -30.14 50.50
N SER A 966 48.25 -29.31 50.10
CA SER A 966 46.85 -29.58 50.37
C SER A 966 46.23 -30.42 49.26
N THR A 967 45.28 -31.27 49.63
CA THR A 967 44.42 -32.03 48.72
C THR A 967 42.98 -31.68 49.07
N ASP A 968 42.19 -31.27 48.07
CA ASP A 968 40.76 -30.94 48.21
C ASP A 968 39.91 -32.20 48.43
N SER A 969 38.59 -32.04 48.56
CA SER A 969 37.65 -33.17 48.66
C SER A 969 37.58 -34.04 47.40
N GLU A 970 38.06 -33.54 46.26
CA GLU A 970 38.00 -34.17 44.93
C GLU A 970 39.26 -35.02 44.62
N GLY A 971 40.36 -34.78 45.34
CA GLY A 971 41.69 -35.36 45.09
C GLY A 971 42.63 -34.49 44.25
N LYS A 972 42.25 -33.27 43.87
CA LYS A 972 43.15 -32.26 43.27
C LYS A 972 44.06 -31.71 44.34
N LYS A 973 45.22 -31.21 43.90
CA LYS A 973 46.35 -30.94 44.76
C LYS A 973 46.89 -29.55 44.54
N SER A 974 47.20 -28.87 45.64
CA SER A 974 47.89 -27.59 45.61
C SER A 974 49.26 -27.69 44.94
N THR A 975 49.82 -26.55 44.58
CA THR A 975 51.28 -26.45 44.45
C THR A 975 51.94 -26.81 45.78
N GLU A 976 53.07 -27.52 45.73
CA GLU A 976 53.82 -27.86 46.93
C GLU A 976 54.45 -26.61 47.56
N THR A 977 54.39 -26.50 48.89
CA THR A 977 55.09 -25.45 49.66
C THR A 977 56.15 -26.08 50.56
N THR A 978 57.29 -25.40 50.69
CA THR A 978 58.44 -25.88 51.45
C THR A 978 58.36 -25.55 52.94
N VAL A 979 58.77 -26.50 53.77
CA VAL A 979 59.13 -26.35 55.18
C VAL A 979 60.56 -26.85 55.36
N ASN A 980 61.49 -25.97 55.74
CA ASN A 980 62.86 -26.32 56.10
C ASN A 980 62.89 -26.76 57.57
N VAL A 981 63.56 -27.87 57.85
CA VAL A 981 63.82 -28.36 59.21
C VAL A 981 65.32 -28.37 59.44
N HIS A 982 65.79 -27.43 60.25
CA HIS A 982 67.17 -27.25 60.66
C HIS A 982 67.44 -28.10 61.91
N VAL A 983 68.18 -29.20 61.74
CA VAL A 983 68.56 -30.09 62.83
C VAL A 983 69.92 -29.67 63.39
N LEU A 984 69.90 -29.17 64.62
CA LEU A 984 71.03 -28.50 65.28
C LEU A 984 71.73 -29.43 66.27
N ASP A 985 73.06 -29.33 66.38
CA ASP A 985 73.79 -30.10 67.40
C ASP A 985 73.68 -29.47 68.79
N LEU A 986 73.65 -30.31 69.82
CA LEU A 986 73.48 -29.86 71.20
C LEU A 986 74.84 -29.50 71.81
N ILE A 987 75.24 -28.23 71.73
CA ILE A 987 76.43 -27.75 72.46
C ILE A 987 76.13 -27.85 73.96
N LYS A 988 76.95 -28.65 74.64
CA LYS A 988 76.67 -29.30 75.93
C LYS A 988 76.58 -28.33 77.12
N VAL A 989 75.38 -27.83 77.46
CA VAL A 989 75.04 -27.25 78.79
C VAL A 989 73.57 -27.51 79.18
N ASP A 990 73.36 -27.82 80.47
CA ASP A 990 72.13 -27.99 81.30
C ASP A 990 70.72 -28.26 80.68
N PRO A 991 69.93 -29.25 81.19
CA PRO A 991 68.75 -29.78 80.50
C PRO A 991 67.39 -29.22 80.95
N THR A 992 67.26 -27.93 81.31
CA THR A 992 66.00 -27.35 81.85
C THR A 992 65.32 -26.29 80.98
N VAL A 993 65.58 -26.26 79.67
CA VAL A 993 64.87 -25.38 78.72
C VAL A 993 63.92 -26.19 77.84
N THR A 994 62.61 -26.06 78.10
CA THR A 994 61.54 -26.62 77.27
C THR A 994 60.80 -25.52 76.50
N THR A 995 61.42 -25.01 75.44
CA THR A 995 60.78 -24.15 74.41
C THR A 995 61.44 -24.41 73.06
N ASP A 996 60.73 -24.14 71.95
CA ASP A 996 61.31 -24.19 70.60
C ASP A 996 62.59 -23.34 70.52
N PRO A 997 63.68 -23.83 69.90
CA PRO A 997 64.79 -22.97 69.55
C PRO A 997 64.35 -21.99 68.46
N THR A 998 64.39 -20.69 68.75
CA THR A 998 64.22 -19.64 67.74
C THR A 998 65.58 -19.30 67.12
N ASP A 999 65.75 -19.57 65.83
CA ASP A 999 66.89 -19.23 64.95
C ASP A 999 68.25 -18.96 65.65
N PRO A 1000 69.10 -19.98 65.86
CA PRO A 1000 70.39 -19.82 66.49
C PRO A 1000 71.47 -19.37 65.49
N SER A 1001 71.33 -18.15 64.99
CA SER A 1001 72.39 -17.41 64.31
C SER A 1001 73.47 -16.94 65.30
N THR A 1002 74.25 -17.88 65.87
CA THR A 1002 75.59 -17.61 66.42
C THR A 1002 76.47 -18.87 66.49
N THR A 1003 77.43 -19.00 65.57
CA THR A 1003 78.63 -19.82 65.79
C THR A 1003 79.62 -19.07 66.68
N SER A 1004 79.41 -19.06 68.00
CA SER A 1004 80.40 -18.57 68.98
C SER A 1004 80.16 -19.13 70.39
N PRO A 1005 81.18 -19.68 71.07
CA PRO A 1005 81.07 -20.09 72.47
C PRO A 1005 81.10 -18.87 73.40
N VAL A 1006 80.28 -18.89 74.46
CA VAL A 1006 80.20 -17.81 75.45
C VAL A 1006 81.21 -18.04 76.59
N SER A 1007 81.86 -16.97 77.04
CA SER A 1007 82.64 -16.92 78.28
C SER A 1007 82.29 -15.63 79.08
N PRO A 1008 82.61 -15.57 80.39
CA PRO A 1008 81.68 -15.00 81.36
C PRO A 1008 81.66 -13.46 81.45
N LYS A 1009 80.51 -12.94 81.89
CA LYS A 1009 80.29 -11.52 82.23
C LYS A 1009 81.15 -11.07 83.41
N ALA A 1010 81.67 -9.85 83.31
CA ALA A 1010 82.18 -9.00 84.39
C ALA A 1010 81.95 -7.52 84.00
N PRO A 1011 81.96 -6.54 84.91
CA PRO A 1011 80.67 -5.99 85.31
C PRO A 1011 80.68 -4.45 85.42
N ASP A 1012 80.03 -3.73 84.49
CA ASP A 1012 79.61 -2.34 84.74
C ASP A 1012 78.59 -1.81 83.71
N THR A 1013 77.45 -1.31 84.22
CA THR A 1013 76.52 -0.35 83.55
C THR A 1013 75.73 -0.83 82.30
N PRO A 1014 74.62 -0.15 81.91
CA PRO A 1014 73.31 -0.80 82.02
C PRO A 1014 72.46 -0.81 80.73
N VAL A 1015 71.46 -1.70 80.68
CA VAL A 1015 70.40 -1.63 79.67
C VAL A 1015 69.27 -0.72 80.17
N LYS A 1016 68.89 0.26 79.33
CA LYS A 1016 67.78 1.21 79.54
C LYS A 1016 66.44 0.62 79.04
N PRO A 1017 65.28 1.22 79.40
CA PRO A 1017 63.97 0.56 79.32
C PRO A 1017 63.50 0.25 77.89
N GLY A 1018 62.70 -0.80 77.75
CA GLY A 1018 62.05 -1.18 76.48
C GLY A 1018 61.17 -2.42 76.56
N ASP A 1019 61.49 -3.38 77.44
CA ASP A 1019 60.70 -4.60 77.64
C ASP A 1019 59.46 -4.36 78.54
N GLU A 1020 58.33 -3.99 77.95
CA GLU A 1020 56.98 -4.39 78.41
C GLU A 1020 56.21 -4.85 77.15
N ILE A 1021 55.93 -6.15 76.96
CA ILE A 1021 54.97 -6.98 77.71
C ILE A 1021 53.58 -6.34 77.71
N SER A 1022 52.72 -6.81 76.80
CA SER A 1022 51.29 -6.51 76.83
C SER A 1022 50.62 -7.24 78.01
N VAL A 1023 50.61 -6.61 79.19
CA VAL A 1023 49.80 -7.06 80.32
C VAL A 1023 48.38 -6.52 80.17
N ASN A 1024 47.44 -7.39 79.82
CA ASN A 1024 46.01 -7.08 79.99
C ASN A 1024 45.46 -7.97 81.11
N ILE A 1025 45.52 -7.45 82.35
CA ILE A 1025 44.82 -8.03 83.51
C ILE A 1025 43.42 -7.42 83.54
N GLN A 1026 42.40 -8.27 83.69
CA GLN A 1026 41.25 -7.96 84.54
C GLN A 1026 40.90 -9.23 85.33
N LEU A 1027 40.88 -9.08 86.65
CA LEU A 1027 40.30 -10.01 87.61
C LEU A 1027 38.86 -9.55 87.88
N GLU A 1028 37.87 -10.36 87.52
CA GLU A 1028 36.85 -10.94 88.42
C GLU A 1028 35.99 -11.96 87.65
#